data_AF-A0A8S0YQN1-F1
#
_entry.id   AF-A0A8S0YQN1-F1
#
_cell.length_a   1.000
_cell.length_b   1.000
_cell.length_c   1.000
_cell.angle_alpha   90.00
_cell.angle_beta   90.00
_cell.angle_gamma   90.00
#
_symmetry.space_group_name_H-M   'P 1'
#
loop_
_entity.id
_entity.type
_entity.pdbx_description
1 polymer ?
#
loop_
_entity_poly.entity_id
_entity_poly.type
_entity_poly.pdbx_seq_one_letter_code
_entity_poly.pdbx_strand_id
1 'polypeptide(L)'
;MQPVEAVHTTYLGQRELLRGALKPLPGIFRLACEHVIRTMRRGRETLLTLLEAFVYDPLVEWGGGGTGGGKRRRTQRDVKAALAMLAVRAHELKHQLGEVTDQFLAVLPEIKQCTNEWLKENEELKSVETRLKDCHQQMAMIKEIEAYGPNLNTHPLYAISQKYTSYKQAKNAVEDSMKALVKILKDFDTQIENFANTTEAINGPQLVAWVQEFSGSNEEEEQPIFEHIKEFLTNAGQSSMISQCEQAETELYQSMKQTHHVVRACLELLSQYVAVSQYYPQSHTEYHRIVMFRKFLAAALESKSPDVCREVINQVTTLVNSENNKNDTSQQIISYNYRLQSMNTEANTNLTKAIERLQLEGGPDALALAQEAYREAKTNISNWVRTEEGSGAALEGAVIGMLCNLNRRYLMLENGAQSAGDCLVDLTSREGEWFLDDMSALSMQAVELLSLLPLQSASAEDAAMPVAVECVRNANLLLADLVQLNFNFSTIILPEAVKKLHSEDPSVLLMINELNAVIINSPVPLNELLTQLELHLRYLVMDMESPASSAPLIAAEVRTRYEALLSTSPSDAEGQSAGRMLLMGFNGLFAAVELRAKELADHLAIPIPPAWRKIDHISESMHMSAALQSPILRSVLEDIFLIRRVQTIAEVFAMCAQMACSFKGTGPVTLYDDAALCKPVRRFTAEYVSRCVLGVHSKALASVLCLLLRRARLDLHAEVEQKEIGASWSVPLETLCEKARRRGVVAGGVAGGVAERGAALARSVQSARVRVQRAARAHSEHARRAAHAHRARLTHAAHTHLHAEVLGGNQETSAQLARRSRELTSCVEKLSAATTKAQTLINSAHQRVKWGAGANPALGGVCVALERAGGGASARAARLSAAGAALASHARAAAALRLHKHQHKHHHALLTHLHHWEKACTLAQKYSLKVSPIEESLMEMLHPEGNIDTQWVENVSMLLREMISSLSAEALRLGARVRGAGEAVRGAAARLAPPDLARAGLLLDVRAPLHTLQAEGTNPASEWLSSESGVSELIKACVHVRADEPGVAAARRAATALADQLAHHHDHLLQLHSNWTNEVNGRRLTRQGAITGGPRASANIRHGGERNAVGAGVWKRVRLKLEGRDETATPTALKRHPPHDQVEYIISEARMPEKLCLMYEGWMAWV
;
A
#
# COMPACT_ATOMS: atom_id res chain seq x y z
N MET A 1 -18.15 -11.14 34.43
CA MET A 1 -18.65 -10.54 35.69
C MET A 1 -17.59 -9.57 36.21
N GLN A 2 -18.04 -8.41 36.72
CA GLN A 2 -17.31 -7.24 37.24
C GLN A 2 -16.61 -6.37 36.17
N PRO A 3 -17.24 -5.24 35.75
CA PRO A 3 -17.13 -3.98 36.50
C PRO A 3 -18.38 -3.04 36.46
N VAL A 4 -19.62 -3.55 36.42
CA VAL A 4 -20.84 -2.71 36.33
C VAL A 4 -21.35 -2.22 37.71
N GLU A 5 -20.86 -2.77 38.81
CA GLU A 5 -21.28 -2.39 40.17
C GLU A 5 -20.65 -1.10 40.71
N ALA A 6 -19.77 -0.41 39.97
CA ALA A 6 -19.11 0.80 40.48
C ALA A 6 -19.92 2.11 40.25
N VAL A 7 -20.61 2.25 39.11
CA VAL A 7 -21.23 3.52 38.68
C VAL A 7 -22.64 3.73 39.25
N HIS A 8 -23.44 2.67 39.38
CA HIS A 8 -24.78 2.79 39.96
C HIS A 8 -24.73 3.13 41.47
N THR A 9 -23.65 2.71 42.12
CA THR A 9 -23.33 2.99 43.53
C THR A 9 -22.92 4.46 43.73
N THR A 10 -22.44 5.15 42.68
CA THR A 10 -21.99 6.55 42.75
C THR A 10 -23.13 7.56 42.74
N TYR A 11 -24.21 7.34 41.97
CA TYR A 11 -25.36 8.26 41.92
C TYR A 11 -26.23 8.20 43.19
N LEU A 12 -26.49 6.99 43.69
CA LEU A 12 -27.15 6.80 44.99
C LEU A 12 -26.25 7.35 46.11
N GLY A 13 -24.94 7.09 46.04
CA GLY A 13 -23.94 7.62 46.96
C GLY A 13 -23.87 9.16 46.98
N GLN A 14 -23.86 9.82 45.81
CA GLN A 14 -23.86 11.30 45.71
C GLN A 14 -25.17 11.91 46.22
N ARG A 15 -26.33 11.30 45.94
CA ARG A 15 -27.62 11.77 46.45
C ARG A 15 -27.69 11.69 47.97
N GLU A 16 -27.11 10.65 48.57
CA GLU A 16 -26.96 10.53 50.02
C GLU A 16 -25.93 11.50 50.61
N LEU A 17 -24.78 11.69 49.94
CA LEU A 17 -23.76 12.68 50.30
C LEU A 17 -24.31 14.11 50.32
N LEU A 18 -25.05 14.50 49.28
CA LEU A 18 -25.71 15.81 49.19
C LEU A 18 -26.79 16.01 50.26
N ARG A 19 -27.58 14.96 50.55
CA ARG A 19 -28.54 14.99 51.66
C ARG A 19 -27.85 15.19 53.01
N GLY A 20 -26.65 14.62 53.21
CA GLY A 20 -25.84 14.81 54.42
C GLY A 20 -25.13 16.17 54.50
N ALA A 21 -24.73 16.76 53.38
CA ALA A 21 -23.95 18.00 53.31
C ALA A 21 -24.80 19.29 53.43
N LEU A 22 -26.09 19.24 53.08
CA LEU A 22 -26.97 20.41 53.06
C LEU A 22 -27.42 20.85 54.48
N LYS A 23 -26.62 21.69 55.14
CA LYS A 23 -26.99 22.29 56.45
C LYS A 23 -28.19 23.26 56.32
N PRO A 24 -29.05 23.42 57.34
CA PRO A 24 -30.08 24.46 57.36
C PRO A 24 -29.45 25.85 57.17
N LEU A 25 -30.00 26.67 56.27
CA LEU A 25 -29.50 28.02 56.04
C LEU A 25 -29.85 28.92 57.23
N PRO A 26 -28.92 29.77 57.72
CA PRO A 26 -29.23 30.74 58.77
C PRO A 26 -30.24 31.77 58.27
N GLY A 27 -31.23 32.12 59.11
CA GLY A 27 -32.32 33.03 58.72
C GLY A 27 -31.88 34.40 58.21
N ILE A 28 -30.67 34.86 58.57
CA ILE A 28 -30.09 36.13 58.12
C ILE A 28 -29.91 36.16 56.59
N PHE A 29 -29.48 35.06 55.96
CA PHE A 29 -29.31 35.00 54.51
C PHE A 29 -30.65 35.18 53.78
N ARG A 30 -31.69 34.47 54.24
CA ARG A 30 -33.04 34.59 53.71
C ARG A 30 -33.57 36.02 53.84
N LEU A 31 -33.46 36.62 55.03
CA LEU A 31 -33.90 37.98 55.30
C LEU A 31 -33.17 39.02 54.42
N ALA A 32 -31.87 38.84 54.19
CA ALA A 32 -31.08 39.68 53.30
C ALA A 32 -31.54 39.56 51.84
N CYS A 33 -31.72 38.34 51.33
CA CYS A 33 -32.24 38.09 49.98
C CYS A 33 -33.62 38.74 49.78
N GLU A 34 -34.52 38.63 50.76
CA GLU A 34 -35.83 39.28 50.69
C GLU A 34 -35.72 40.80 50.66
N HIS A 35 -34.79 41.37 51.42
CA HIS A 35 -34.54 42.82 51.41
C HIS A 35 -34.01 43.27 50.04
N VAL A 36 -33.08 42.53 49.44
CA VAL A 36 -32.57 42.80 48.08
C VAL A 36 -33.70 42.74 47.06
N ILE A 37 -34.52 41.68 47.06
CA ILE A 37 -35.67 41.58 46.15
C ILE A 37 -36.64 42.74 46.38
N ARG A 38 -36.98 43.11 47.63
CA ARG A 38 -37.82 44.29 47.91
C ARG A 38 -37.26 45.57 47.29
N THR A 39 -35.96 45.80 47.43
CA THR A 39 -35.28 46.98 46.87
C THR A 39 -35.28 46.97 45.34
N MET A 40 -34.94 45.83 44.70
CA MET A 40 -34.98 45.70 43.24
C MET A 40 -36.39 45.85 42.68
N ARG A 41 -37.42 45.33 43.36
CA ARG A 41 -38.82 45.51 42.96
C ARG A 41 -39.27 46.95 43.09
N ARG A 42 -38.80 47.69 44.10
CA ARG A 42 -39.05 49.13 44.26
C ARG A 42 -38.38 49.96 43.16
N GLY A 43 -37.18 49.57 42.71
CA GLY A 43 -36.43 50.21 41.62
C GLY A 43 -36.62 49.60 40.22
N ARG A 44 -37.63 48.74 40.03
CA ARG A 44 -37.77 47.91 38.81
C ARG A 44 -37.92 48.71 37.52
N GLU A 45 -38.57 49.89 37.58
CA GLU A 45 -38.82 50.70 36.38
C GLU A 45 -37.51 51.22 35.81
N THR A 46 -36.63 51.76 36.66
CA THR A 46 -35.28 52.20 36.26
C THR A 46 -34.47 51.07 35.62
N LEU A 47 -34.51 49.86 36.19
CA LEU A 47 -33.81 48.70 35.66
C LEU A 47 -34.36 48.24 34.30
N LEU A 48 -35.68 48.23 34.14
CA LEU A 48 -36.33 47.84 32.89
C LEU A 48 -36.13 48.87 31.79
N THR A 49 -36.10 50.17 32.11
CA THR A 49 -35.80 51.22 31.13
C THR A 49 -34.36 51.13 30.63
N LEU A 50 -33.39 50.88 31.51
CA LEU A 50 -31.99 50.63 31.12
C LEU A 50 -31.87 49.40 30.22
N LEU A 51 -32.53 48.30 30.59
CA LEU A 51 -32.50 47.08 29.78
C LEU A 51 -33.20 47.27 28.42
N GLU A 52 -34.26 48.07 28.38
CA GLU A 52 -34.95 48.43 27.14
C GLU A 52 -34.01 49.22 26.21
N ALA A 53 -33.21 50.15 26.73
CA ALA A 53 -32.21 50.85 25.94
C ALA A 53 -31.20 49.88 25.29
N PHE A 54 -30.74 48.86 26.00
CA PHE A 54 -29.86 47.83 25.43
C PHE A 54 -30.54 46.98 24.35
N VAL A 55 -31.86 46.71 24.47
CA VAL A 55 -32.61 45.95 23.44
C VAL A 55 -32.67 46.70 22.10
N TYR A 56 -32.63 48.04 22.15
CA TYR A 56 -32.65 48.89 20.98
C TYR A 56 -31.25 49.39 20.55
N ASP A 57 -30.19 49.01 21.26
CA ASP A 57 -28.83 49.41 20.92
C ASP A 57 -28.31 48.59 19.73
N PRO A 58 -28.05 49.21 18.56
CA PRO A 58 -27.58 48.50 17.37
C PRO A 58 -26.15 47.94 17.52
N LEU A 59 -25.40 48.35 18.53
CA LEU A 59 -24.07 47.82 18.84
C LEU A 59 -24.13 46.55 19.70
N VAL A 60 -25.30 46.22 20.25
CA VAL A 60 -25.50 45.03 21.07
C VAL A 60 -26.08 43.90 20.21
N GLU A 61 -25.28 42.87 19.98
CA GLU A 61 -25.70 41.70 19.21
C GLU A 61 -26.55 40.74 20.06
N TRP A 62 -27.87 40.88 19.98
CA TRP A 62 -28.85 40.01 20.66
C TRP A 62 -29.10 38.66 19.96
N GLY A 63 -28.43 38.40 18.85
CA GLY A 63 -28.55 37.15 18.11
C GLY A 63 -29.96 36.89 17.57
N GLY A 64 -30.51 37.78 16.73
CA GLY A 64 -31.67 37.43 15.90
C GLY A 64 -32.53 38.60 15.40
N GLY A 65 -32.47 38.86 14.08
CA GLY A 65 -33.44 39.62 13.28
C GLY A 65 -33.04 39.47 11.80
N GLY A 66 -33.89 39.11 10.85
CA GLY A 66 -35.32 38.87 10.88
C GLY A 66 -35.74 38.06 9.64
N THR A 67 -37.00 37.66 9.65
CA THR A 67 -37.73 36.87 8.67
C THR A 67 -37.53 37.30 7.21
N GLY A 68 -36.90 36.43 6.43
CA GLY A 68 -36.75 36.49 4.98
C GLY A 68 -35.82 35.35 4.59
N GLY A 69 -36.26 34.44 3.73
CA GLY A 69 -35.60 33.15 3.44
C GLY A 69 -34.20 33.26 2.85
N GLY A 70 -33.20 33.61 3.67
CA GLY A 70 -31.78 33.61 3.32
C GLY A 70 -30.98 32.92 4.42
N LYS A 71 -30.37 31.78 4.10
CA LYS A 71 -29.39 31.07 4.93
C LYS A 71 -28.31 32.06 5.40
N ARG A 72 -28.07 32.11 6.70
CA ARG A 72 -26.89 32.75 7.32
C ARG A 72 -25.63 32.29 6.57
N ARG A 73 -24.86 33.21 5.98
CA ARG A 73 -23.57 32.86 5.37
C ARG A 73 -22.59 32.54 6.50
N ARG A 74 -22.32 31.24 6.68
CA ARG A 74 -21.47 30.71 7.76
C ARG A 74 -20.05 31.21 7.62
N THR A 75 -19.46 31.64 8.74
CA THR A 75 -18.06 32.05 8.76
C THR A 75 -17.17 30.85 9.06
N GLN A 76 -15.91 30.90 8.63
CA GLN A 76 -14.91 29.86 8.92
C GLN A 76 -14.71 29.64 10.44
N ARG A 77 -14.99 30.67 11.26
CA ARG A 77 -14.97 30.57 12.73
C ARG A 77 -16.10 29.69 13.27
N ASP A 78 -17.29 29.75 12.68
CA ASP A 78 -18.45 28.94 13.08
C ASP A 78 -18.20 27.45 12.82
N VAL A 79 -17.58 27.13 11.68
CA VAL A 79 -17.21 25.75 11.32
C VAL A 79 -16.15 25.22 12.30
N LYS A 80 -15.10 26.00 12.59
CA LYS A 80 -14.07 25.61 13.57
C LYS A 80 -14.62 25.43 14.98
N ALA A 81 -15.50 26.33 15.43
CA ALA A 81 -16.15 26.22 16.73
C ALA A 81 -17.05 24.98 16.81
N ALA A 82 -17.81 24.69 15.74
CA ALA A 82 -18.65 23.50 15.67
C ALA A 82 -17.83 22.20 15.67
N LEU A 83 -16.69 22.16 14.97
CA LEU A 83 -15.78 21.01 15.00
C LEU A 83 -15.13 20.80 16.37
N ALA A 84 -14.73 21.88 17.05
CA ALA A 84 -14.18 21.79 18.40
C ALA A 84 -15.23 21.30 19.40
N MET A 85 -16.47 21.80 19.31
CA MET A 85 -17.59 21.30 20.12
C MET A 85 -17.89 19.83 19.82
N LEU A 86 -17.85 19.43 18.54
CA LEU A 86 -18.05 18.04 18.15
C LEU A 86 -16.92 17.13 18.66
N ALA A 87 -15.67 17.60 18.69
CA ALA A 87 -14.54 16.85 19.23
C ALA A 87 -14.68 16.58 20.74
N VAL A 88 -15.09 17.60 21.50
CA VAL A 88 -15.36 17.43 22.94
C VAL A 88 -16.53 16.47 23.15
N ARG A 89 -17.63 16.64 22.40
CA ARG A 89 -18.79 15.75 22.50
C ARG A 89 -18.50 14.33 22.06
N ALA A 90 -17.68 14.13 21.03
CA ALA A 90 -17.24 12.80 20.61
C ALA A 90 -16.46 12.10 21.73
N HIS A 91 -15.59 12.82 22.43
CA HIS A 91 -14.85 12.24 23.56
C HIS A 91 -15.78 11.84 24.72
N GLU A 92 -16.75 12.71 25.07
CA GLU A 92 -17.71 12.46 26.16
C GLU A 92 -18.69 11.31 25.82
N LEU A 93 -19.19 11.27 24.59
CA LEU A 93 -20.20 10.29 24.15
C LEU A 93 -19.60 8.93 23.81
N LYS A 94 -18.28 8.81 23.63
CA LYS A 94 -17.62 7.57 23.19
C LYS A 94 -18.01 6.34 24.00
N HIS A 95 -18.00 6.45 25.33
CA HIS A 95 -18.36 5.32 26.20
C HIS A 95 -19.86 5.02 26.17
N GLN A 96 -20.71 6.03 26.31
CA GLN A 96 -22.17 5.88 26.35
C GLN A 96 -22.73 5.38 25.01
N LEU A 97 -22.19 5.86 23.89
CA LEU A 97 -22.56 5.41 22.56
C LEU A 97 -22.07 3.97 22.32
N GLY A 98 -20.89 3.61 22.83
CA GLY A 98 -20.41 2.23 22.88
C GLY A 98 -21.37 1.31 23.65
N GLU A 99 -21.77 1.68 24.87
CA GLU A 99 -22.72 0.89 25.67
C GLU A 99 -24.09 0.74 24.99
N VAL A 100 -24.61 1.80 24.38
CA VAL A 100 -25.86 1.73 23.62
C VAL A 100 -25.70 0.82 22.40
N THR A 101 -24.56 0.89 21.70
CA THR A 101 -24.24 0.00 20.58
C THR A 101 -24.22 -1.46 21.04
N ASP A 102 -23.56 -1.76 22.16
CA ASP A 102 -23.50 -3.10 22.73
C ASP A 102 -24.89 -3.60 23.14
N GLN A 103 -25.75 -2.74 23.71
CA GLN A 103 -27.13 -3.08 24.02
C GLN A 103 -27.96 -3.42 22.78
N PHE A 104 -27.78 -2.68 21.67
CA PHE A 104 -28.37 -3.04 20.38
C PHE A 104 -27.83 -4.40 19.89
N LEU A 105 -26.51 -4.58 19.87
CA LEU A 105 -25.86 -5.80 19.40
C LEU A 105 -26.19 -7.02 20.24
N ALA A 106 -26.57 -6.86 21.51
CA ALA A 106 -27.05 -7.94 22.36
C ALA A 106 -28.47 -8.42 22.00
N VAL A 107 -29.35 -7.52 21.54
CA VAL A 107 -30.77 -7.82 21.26
C VAL A 107 -31.02 -8.18 19.79
N LEU A 108 -30.27 -7.58 18.85
CA LEU A 108 -30.43 -7.82 17.41
C LEU A 108 -30.33 -9.31 17.00
N PRO A 109 -29.44 -10.14 17.58
CA PRO A 109 -29.39 -11.57 17.28
C PRO A 109 -30.67 -12.31 17.66
N GLU A 110 -31.28 -11.93 18.78
CA GLU A 110 -32.53 -12.53 19.27
C GLU A 110 -33.71 -12.16 18.37
N ILE A 111 -33.79 -10.90 17.91
CA ILE A 111 -34.79 -10.49 16.91
C ILE A 111 -34.58 -11.25 15.60
N LYS A 112 -33.34 -11.38 15.14
CA LYS A 112 -33.01 -12.17 13.95
C LYS A 112 -33.43 -13.63 14.11
N GLN A 113 -33.21 -14.21 15.29
CA GLN A 113 -33.64 -15.57 15.60
C GLN A 113 -35.17 -15.69 15.59
N CYS A 114 -35.89 -14.88 16.36
CA CYS A 114 -37.36 -14.94 16.41
C CYS A 114 -38.01 -14.64 15.06
N THR A 115 -37.46 -13.72 14.27
CA THR A 115 -37.97 -13.42 12.91
C THR A 115 -37.68 -14.56 11.93
N ASN A 116 -36.53 -15.25 12.04
CA ASN A 116 -36.25 -16.46 11.29
C ASN A 116 -37.20 -17.60 11.67
N GLU A 117 -37.45 -17.78 12.96
CA GLU A 117 -38.40 -18.78 13.46
C GLU A 117 -39.81 -18.47 12.95
N TRP A 118 -40.28 -17.22 13.04
CA TRP A 118 -41.57 -16.84 12.49
C TRP A 118 -41.66 -17.05 10.98
N LEU A 119 -40.63 -16.64 10.21
CA LEU A 119 -40.61 -16.83 8.76
C LEU A 119 -40.65 -18.32 8.40
N LYS A 120 -39.90 -19.15 9.14
CA LYS A 120 -39.90 -20.60 8.97
C LYS A 120 -41.29 -21.19 9.26
N GLU A 121 -41.89 -20.86 10.39
CA GLU A 121 -43.23 -21.35 10.77
C GLU A 121 -44.30 -20.86 9.79
N ASN A 122 -44.19 -19.63 9.30
CA ASN A 122 -45.12 -19.03 8.33
C ASN A 122 -44.94 -19.61 6.93
N GLU A 123 -43.71 -19.95 6.53
CA GLU A 123 -43.42 -20.68 5.30
C GLU A 123 -43.91 -22.13 5.37
N GLU A 124 -43.74 -22.80 6.51
CA GLU A 124 -44.32 -24.12 6.80
C GLU A 124 -45.86 -24.06 6.72
N LEU A 125 -46.49 -23.07 7.36
CA LEU A 125 -47.94 -22.87 7.30
C LEU A 125 -48.40 -22.61 5.87
N LYS A 126 -47.77 -21.69 5.15
CA LYS A 126 -48.10 -21.39 3.76
C LYS A 126 -47.92 -22.59 2.86
N SER A 127 -46.85 -23.37 3.05
CA SER A 127 -46.60 -24.61 2.31
C SER A 127 -47.73 -25.61 2.55
N VAL A 128 -48.18 -25.77 3.80
CA VAL A 128 -49.34 -26.61 4.13
C VAL A 128 -50.63 -26.04 3.56
N GLU A 129 -50.85 -24.73 3.58
CA GLU A 129 -52.03 -24.07 3.00
C GLU A 129 -52.06 -24.16 1.47
N THR A 130 -50.92 -24.03 0.80
CA THR A 130 -50.79 -24.26 -0.64
C THR A 130 -51.02 -25.72 -0.96
N ARG A 131 -50.42 -26.65 -0.20
CA ARG A 131 -50.67 -28.09 -0.37
C ARG A 131 -52.13 -28.44 -0.12
N LEU A 132 -52.80 -27.79 0.84
CA LEU A 132 -54.22 -27.96 1.10
C LEU A 132 -55.06 -27.43 -0.06
N LYS A 133 -54.71 -26.25 -0.60
CA LYS A 133 -55.34 -25.66 -1.78
C LYS A 133 -55.14 -26.54 -3.02
N ASP A 134 -53.93 -27.06 -3.21
CA ASP A 134 -53.58 -27.97 -4.29
C ASP A 134 -54.36 -29.28 -4.12
N CYS A 135 -54.44 -29.85 -2.91
CA CYS A 135 -55.27 -31.02 -2.61
C CYS A 135 -56.76 -30.77 -2.90
N HIS A 136 -57.27 -29.56 -2.64
CA HIS A 136 -58.63 -29.18 -3.00
C HIS A 136 -58.82 -29.06 -4.52
N GLN A 137 -57.83 -28.51 -5.24
CA GLN A 137 -57.85 -28.46 -6.71
C GLN A 137 -57.74 -29.85 -7.33
N GLN A 138 -56.90 -30.72 -6.76
CA GLN A 138 -56.77 -32.13 -7.09
C GLN A 138 -58.07 -32.88 -6.82
N MET A 139 -58.71 -32.66 -5.68
CA MET A 139 -60.01 -33.23 -5.35
C MET A 139 -61.09 -32.75 -6.32
N ALA A 140 -61.09 -31.48 -6.71
CA ALA A 140 -62.01 -30.96 -7.74
C ALA A 140 -61.77 -31.66 -9.09
N MET A 141 -60.51 -31.85 -9.49
CA MET A 141 -60.15 -32.56 -10.72
C MET A 141 -60.54 -34.05 -10.66
N ILE A 142 -60.33 -34.72 -9.53
CA ILE A 142 -60.76 -36.11 -9.31
C ILE A 142 -62.30 -36.22 -9.33
N LYS A 143 -63.02 -35.26 -8.75
CA LYS A 143 -64.49 -35.20 -8.78
C LYS A 143 -65.04 -34.95 -10.19
N GLU A 144 -64.35 -34.13 -10.98
CA GLU A 144 -64.65 -33.95 -12.41
C GLU A 144 -64.49 -35.27 -13.17
N ILE A 145 -63.40 -36.01 -12.92
CA ILE A 145 -63.15 -37.32 -13.52
C ILE A 145 -64.20 -38.37 -13.08
N GLU A 146 -64.56 -38.41 -11.80
CA GLU A 146 -65.61 -39.30 -11.27
C GLU A 146 -66.95 -39.08 -12.01
N ALA A 147 -67.26 -37.86 -12.47
CA ALA A 147 -68.47 -37.53 -13.20
C ALA A 147 -68.52 -38.09 -14.64
N TYR A 148 -67.38 -38.45 -15.24
CA TYR A 148 -67.32 -39.09 -16.56
C TYR A 148 -67.71 -40.58 -16.53
N GLY A 149 -67.68 -41.23 -15.36
CA GLY A 149 -68.13 -42.60 -15.14
C GLY A 149 -67.57 -43.60 -16.19
N PRO A 150 -68.42 -44.27 -16.99
CA PRO A 150 -67.98 -45.27 -17.98
C PRO A 150 -67.22 -44.67 -19.19
N ASN A 151 -67.25 -43.35 -19.39
CA ASN A 151 -66.57 -42.65 -20.49
C ASN A 151 -65.18 -42.11 -20.10
N LEU A 152 -64.56 -42.65 -19.04
CA LEU A 152 -63.25 -42.24 -18.51
C LEU A 152 -62.14 -42.19 -19.57
N ASN A 153 -62.22 -43.08 -20.57
CA ASN A 153 -61.31 -43.15 -21.72
C ASN A 153 -61.27 -41.88 -22.59
N THR A 154 -62.24 -40.98 -22.47
CA THR A 154 -62.29 -39.70 -23.18
C THR A 154 -61.61 -38.56 -22.42
N HIS A 155 -61.24 -38.76 -21.15
CA HIS A 155 -60.64 -37.72 -20.31
C HIS A 155 -59.12 -37.55 -20.59
N PRO A 156 -58.58 -36.31 -20.67
CA PRO A 156 -57.15 -36.07 -20.94
C PRO A 156 -56.17 -36.76 -19.97
N LEU A 157 -56.61 -37.03 -18.74
CA LEU A 157 -55.82 -37.74 -17.73
C LEU A 157 -55.72 -39.26 -17.89
N TYR A 158 -56.59 -39.89 -18.69
CA TYR A 158 -56.65 -41.35 -18.82
C TYR A 158 -55.29 -41.98 -19.18
N ALA A 159 -54.47 -41.29 -19.99
CA ALA A 159 -53.12 -41.71 -20.40
C ALA A 159 -51.98 -40.86 -19.80
N ILE A 160 -52.21 -40.12 -18.72
CA ILE A 160 -51.21 -39.21 -18.14
C ILE A 160 -50.03 -39.95 -17.49
N SER A 161 -50.20 -41.20 -17.02
CA SER A 161 -49.13 -41.95 -16.35
C SER A 161 -47.89 -42.12 -17.24
N GLN A 162 -48.09 -42.40 -18.53
CA GLN A 162 -47.01 -42.49 -19.52
C GLN A 162 -46.30 -41.14 -19.76
N LYS A 163 -47.06 -40.04 -19.75
CA LYS A 163 -46.52 -38.67 -19.90
C LYS A 163 -45.74 -38.25 -18.65
N TYR A 164 -46.24 -38.59 -17.48
CA TYR A 164 -45.64 -38.28 -16.19
C TYR A 164 -44.33 -39.03 -15.97
N THR A 165 -44.26 -40.32 -16.32
CA THR A 165 -43.00 -41.09 -16.24
C THR A 165 -41.89 -40.45 -17.08
N SER A 166 -42.23 -39.96 -18.28
CA SER A 166 -41.28 -39.25 -19.16
C SER A 166 -40.87 -37.88 -18.59
N TYR A 167 -41.80 -37.14 -17.98
CA TYR A 167 -41.54 -35.88 -17.31
C TYR A 167 -40.66 -36.05 -16.05
N LYS A 168 -40.93 -37.05 -15.21
CA LYS A 168 -40.14 -37.38 -14.02
C LYS A 168 -38.69 -37.76 -14.38
N GLN A 169 -38.51 -38.53 -15.45
CA GLN A 169 -37.18 -38.82 -15.98
C GLN A 169 -36.44 -37.55 -16.42
N ALA A 170 -37.13 -36.60 -17.08
CA ALA A 170 -36.54 -35.32 -17.47
C ALA A 170 -36.15 -34.45 -16.26
N LYS A 171 -37.00 -34.37 -15.24
CA LYS A 171 -36.74 -33.64 -13.99
C LYS A 171 -35.52 -34.19 -13.23
N ASN A 172 -35.46 -35.51 -13.04
CA ASN A 172 -34.31 -36.16 -12.41
C ASN A 172 -33.02 -35.91 -13.20
N ALA A 173 -33.07 -36.00 -14.54
CA ALA A 173 -31.92 -35.72 -15.40
C ALA A 173 -31.38 -34.29 -15.24
N VAL A 174 -32.26 -33.28 -15.03
CA VAL A 174 -31.87 -31.90 -14.72
C VAL A 174 -31.22 -31.81 -13.35
N GLU A 175 -31.83 -32.37 -12.31
CA GLU A 175 -31.28 -32.31 -10.95
C GLU A 175 -29.91 -32.97 -10.84
N ASP A 176 -29.74 -34.15 -11.43
CA ASP A 176 -28.49 -34.90 -11.40
C ASP A 176 -27.38 -34.19 -12.20
N SER A 177 -27.73 -33.66 -13.39
CA SER A 177 -26.79 -32.89 -14.21
C SER A 177 -26.38 -31.57 -13.53
N MET A 178 -27.32 -30.88 -12.87
CA MET A 178 -27.06 -29.66 -12.11
C MET A 178 -26.13 -29.93 -10.93
N LYS A 179 -26.41 -30.98 -10.14
CA LYS A 179 -25.54 -31.38 -9.01
C LYS A 179 -24.10 -31.68 -9.47
N ALA A 180 -23.95 -32.37 -10.60
CA ALA A 180 -22.63 -32.66 -11.16
C ALA A 180 -21.88 -31.38 -11.58
N LEU A 181 -22.55 -30.46 -12.28
CA LEU A 181 -21.96 -29.19 -12.71
C LEU A 181 -21.62 -28.26 -11.53
N VAL A 182 -22.48 -28.16 -10.53
CA VAL A 182 -22.22 -27.35 -9.31
C VAL A 182 -21.01 -27.88 -8.54
N LYS A 183 -20.82 -29.20 -8.51
CA LYS A 183 -19.61 -29.78 -7.91
C LYS A 183 -18.34 -29.34 -8.65
N ILE A 184 -18.34 -29.39 -9.99
CA ILE A 184 -17.21 -28.91 -10.81
C ILE A 184 -16.96 -27.42 -10.59
N LEU A 185 -18.02 -26.61 -10.49
CA LEU A 185 -17.90 -25.18 -10.21
C LEU A 185 -17.22 -24.92 -8.86
N LYS A 186 -17.63 -25.62 -7.79
CA LYS A 186 -16.97 -25.53 -6.47
C LYS A 186 -15.52 -25.99 -6.49
N ASP A 187 -15.20 -27.03 -7.27
CA ASP A 187 -13.83 -27.49 -7.45
C ASP A 187 -12.95 -26.42 -8.14
N PHE A 188 -13.51 -25.63 -9.07
CA PHE A 188 -12.81 -24.49 -9.68
C PHE A 188 -12.65 -23.32 -8.71
N ASP A 189 -13.69 -22.94 -7.97
CA ASP A 189 -13.60 -21.86 -6.96
C ASP A 189 -12.52 -22.18 -5.92
N THR A 190 -12.49 -23.42 -5.41
CA THR A 190 -11.47 -23.88 -4.45
C THR A 190 -10.05 -23.79 -5.02
N GLN A 191 -9.86 -24.10 -6.31
CA GLN A 191 -8.55 -23.98 -6.96
C GLN A 191 -8.13 -22.52 -7.13
N ILE A 192 -9.05 -21.63 -7.47
CA ILE A 192 -8.80 -20.19 -7.60
C ILE A 192 -8.43 -19.59 -6.24
N GLU A 193 -9.17 -19.89 -5.18
CA GLU A 193 -8.88 -19.43 -3.81
C GLU A 193 -7.54 -19.94 -3.30
N ASN A 194 -7.25 -21.23 -3.46
CA ASN A 194 -5.96 -21.80 -3.05
C ASN A 194 -4.78 -21.16 -3.78
N PHE A 195 -4.97 -20.78 -5.06
CA PHE A 195 -3.97 -20.06 -5.81
C PHE A 195 -3.79 -18.62 -5.33
N ALA A 196 -4.88 -17.89 -5.08
CA ALA A 196 -4.83 -16.53 -4.56
C ALA A 196 -4.09 -16.50 -3.21
N ASN A 197 -4.48 -17.38 -2.28
CA ASN A 197 -3.86 -17.52 -0.96
C ASN A 197 -2.37 -17.90 -1.06
N THR A 198 -2.02 -18.79 -2.01
CA THR A 198 -0.62 -19.18 -2.21
C THR A 198 0.19 -18.02 -2.74
N THR A 199 -0.31 -17.31 -3.75
CA THR A 199 0.33 -16.14 -4.37
C THR A 199 0.58 -15.05 -3.34
N GLU A 200 -0.40 -14.77 -2.48
CA GLU A 200 -0.28 -13.80 -1.39
C GLU A 200 0.78 -14.25 -0.36
N ALA A 201 0.73 -15.50 0.10
CA ALA A 201 1.67 -16.02 1.09
C ALA A 201 3.12 -16.03 0.57
N ILE A 202 3.35 -16.46 -0.68
CA ILE A 202 4.71 -16.61 -1.21
C ILE A 202 5.30 -15.30 -1.76
N ASN A 203 4.47 -14.38 -2.25
CA ASN A 203 4.93 -13.04 -2.67
C ASN A 203 4.99 -12.04 -1.51
N GLY A 204 4.31 -12.34 -0.41
CA GLY A 204 4.33 -11.55 0.82
C GLY A 204 5.56 -11.80 1.70
N PRO A 205 5.60 -11.17 2.90
CA PRO A 205 6.73 -11.29 3.82
C PRO A 205 6.88 -12.71 4.42
N GLN A 206 5.85 -13.55 4.34
CA GLN A 206 5.84 -14.88 4.95
C GLN A 206 6.93 -15.81 4.39
N LEU A 207 7.19 -15.78 3.08
CA LEU A 207 8.26 -16.58 2.48
C LEU A 207 9.62 -16.17 3.03
N VAL A 208 9.87 -14.87 3.16
CA VAL A 208 11.12 -14.34 3.72
C VAL A 208 11.27 -14.76 5.18
N ALA A 209 10.18 -14.72 5.97
CA ALA A 209 10.19 -15.19 7.35
C ALA A 209 10.55 -16.69 7.45
N TRP A 210 9.97 -17.55 6.62
CA TRP A 210 10.33 -18.97 6.59
C TRP A 210 11.76 -19.21 6.12
N VAL A 211 12.24 -18.49 5.11
CA VAL A 211 13.64 -18.59 4.68
C VAL A 211 14.56 -18.21 5.82
N GLN A 212 14.32 -17.11 6.54
CA GLN A 212 15.13 -16.71 7.68
C GLN A 212 15.10 -17.74 8.83
N GLU A 213 13.92 -18.28 9.14
CA GLU A 213 13.76 -19.26 10.22
C GLU A 213 14.47 -20.60 9.93
N PHE A 214 14.46 -21.07 8.68
CA PHE A 214 14.96 -22.41 8.31
C PHE A 214 16.28 -22.42 7.51
N SER A 215 16.95 -21.28 7.33
CA SER A 215 18.24 -21.21 6.60
C SER A 215 19.49 -21.47 7.44
N GLY A 216 19.38 -21.41 8.78
CA GLY A 216 20.51 -21.59 9.71
C GLY A 216 21.14 -23.00 9.66
N SER A 217 22.39 -23.13 10.14
CA SER A 217 22.98 -24.44 10.42
C SER A 217 22.20 -25.11 11.55
N ASN A 218 21.95 -26.41 11.44
CA ASN A 218 21.14 -27.22 12.36
C ASN A 218 21.86 -27.48 13.71
N GLU A 219 22.66 -26.51 14.17
CA GLU A 219 23.60 -26.58 15.31
C GLU A 219 22.94 -26.22 16.66
N GLU A 220 21.61 -26.06 16.71
CA GLU A 220 20.90 -26.11 17.98
C GLU A 220 21.03 -27.53 18.56
N GLU A 221 21.96 -27.70 19.50
CA GLU A 221 22.30 -28.94 20.21
C GLU A 221 21.10 -29.90 20.33
N GLU A 222 21.25 -31.12 19.81
CA GLU A 222 20.31 -32.22 20.06
C GLU A 222 20.37 -32.56 21.56
N GLN A 223 19.66 -31.77 22.38
CA GLN A 223 19.62 -32.01 23.81
C GLN A 223 18.90 -33.34 24.06
N PRO A 224 19.56 -34.29 24.76
CA PRO A 224 18.98 -35.58 24.90
C PRO A 224 17.77 -35.52 25.86
N ILE A 225 16.63 -36.04 25.41
CA ILE A 225 15.35 -35.96 26.13
C ILE A 225 15.39 -36.87 27.35
N PHE A 226 15.87 -38.10 27.18
CA PHE A 226 15.77 -39.15 28.19
C PHE A 226 17.07 -39.39 28.98
N GLU A 227 18.15 -38.66 28.71
CA GLU A 227 19.44 -38.86 29.40
C GLU A 227 19.31 -38.76 30.93
N HIS A 228 18.56 -37.75 31.39
CA HIS A 228 18.36 -37.46 32.80
C HIS A 228 17.62 -38.57 33.58
N ILE A 229 16.91 -39.46 32.89
CA ILE A 229 16.17 -40.57 33.52
C ILE A 229 16.85 -41.94 33.37
N LYS A 230 17.97 -42.02 32.63
CA LYS A 230 18.66 -43.30 32.37
C LYS A 230 19.13 -43.96 33.66
N GLU A 231 19.74 -43.20 34.56
CA GLU A 231 20.24 -43.73 35.84
C GLU A 231 19.08 -44.23 36.73
N PHE A 232 17.99 -43.46 36.81
CA PHE A 232 16.79 -43.85 37.55
C PHE A 232 16.16 -45.14 37.00
N LEU A 233 15.97 -45.23 35.68
CA LEU A 233 15.36 -46.41 35.04
C LEU A 233 16.26 -47.65 35.12
N THR A 234 17.58 -47.47 35.09
CA THR A 234 18.56 -48.55 35.26
C THR A 234 18.47 -49.12 36.67
N ASN A 235 18.44 -48.25 37.68
CA ASN A 235 18.28 -48.65 39.08
C ASN A 235 16.92 -49.31 39.36
N ALA A 236 15.88 -48.99 38.57
CA ALA A 236 14.55 -49.61 38.65
C ALA A 236 14.40 -50.92 37.83
N GLY A 237 15.47 -51.40 37.17
CA GLY A 237 15.44 -52.63 36.37
C GLY A 237 14.62 -52.53 35.08
N GLN A 238 14.39 -51.33 34.55
CA GLN A 238 13.52 -51.06 33.39
C GLN A 238 14.30 -50.93 32.07
N SER A 239 15.18 -51.89 31.75
CA SER A 239 16.06 -51.84 30.57
C SER A 239 15.30 -51.76 29.23
N SER A 240 14.14 -52.41 29.12
CA SER A 240 13.29 -52.35 27.92
C SER A 240 12.71 -50.96 27.66
N MET A 241 12.39 -50.20 28.72
CA MET A 241 11.86 -48.85 28.61
C MET A 241 12.94 -47.85 28.17
N ILE A 242 14.18 -48.02 28.66
CA ILE A 242 15.33 -47.20 28.23
C ILE A 242 15.53 -47.36 26.72
N SER A 243 15.58 -48.61 26.23
CA SER A 243 15.74 -48.88 24.79
C SER A 243 14.61 -48.28 23.95
N GLN A 244 13.35 -48.35 24.42
CA GLN A 244 12.21 -47.71 23.74
C GLN A 244 12.31 -46.19 23.71
N CYS A 245 12.78 -45.57 24.80
CA CYS A 245 12.98 -44.12 24.88
C CYS A 245 14.09 -43.65 23.93
N GLU A 246 15.24 -44.32 23.94
CA GLU A 246 16.36 -44.03 23.02
C GLU A 246 15.95 -44.24 21.54
N GLN A 247 15.18 -45.29 21.25
CA GLN A 247 14.67 -45.52 19.90
C GLN A 247 13.67 -44.44 19.48
N ALA A 248 12.71 -44.06 20.33
CA ALA A 248 11.75 -43.01 20.00
C ALA A 248 12.41 -41.64 19.85
N GLU A 249 13.43 -41.36 20.66
CA GLU A 249 14.23 -40.14 20.56
C GLU A 249 15.03 -40.07 19.26
N THR A 250 15.71 -41.15 18.88
CA THR A 250 16.44 -41.24 17.61
C THR A 250 15.48 -41.14 16.40
N GLU A 251 14.34 -41.83 16.43
CA GLU A 251 13.31 -41.72 15.38
C GLU A 251 12.75 -40.30 15.25
N LEU A 252 12.52 -39.61 16.37
CA LEU A 252 12.05 -38.22 16.40
C LEU A 252 13.08 -37.28 15.77
N TYR A 253 14.32 -37.31 16.24
CA TYR A 253 15.37 -36.43 15.74
C TYR A 253 15.73 -36.71 14.27
N GLN A 254 15.74 -37.98 13.83
CA GLN A 254 15.88 -38.33 12.42
C GLN A 254 14.73 -37.78 11.57
N SER A 255 13.48 -37.92 12.04
CA SER A 255 12.31 -37.38 11.35
C SER A 255 12.34 -35.85 11.26
N MET A 256 12.81 -35.17 12.31
CA MET A 256 13.00 -33.72 12.33
C MET A 256 14.09 -33.28 11.34
N LYS A 257 15.26 -33.93 11.33
CA LYS A 257 16.35 -33.67 10.37
C LYS A 257 15.88 -33.87 8.92
N GLN A 258 15.18 -34.97 8.64
CA GLN A 258 14.64 -35.25 7.31
C GLN A 258 13.61 -34.18 6.90
N THR A 259 12.68 -33.83 7.78
CA THR A 259 11.65 -32.81 7.49
C THR A 259 12.28 -31.44 7.25
N HIS A 260 13.24 -31.02 8.09
CA HIS A 260 13.97 -29.77 7.92
C HIS A 260 14.69 -29.70 6.57
N HIS A 261 15.38 -30.77 6.17
CA HIS A 261 16.08 -30.81 4.87
C HIS A 261 15.12 -30.64 3.69
N VAL A 262 13.96 -31.31 3.72
CA VAL A 262 12.96 -31.18 2.65
C VAL A 262 12.29 -29.80 2.70
N VAL A 263 12.03 -29.23 3.87
CA VAL A 263 11.53 -27.85 4.06
C VAL A 263 12.46 -26.86 3.38
N ARG A 264 13.76 -26.90 3.68
CA ARG A 264 14.77 -26.02 3.07
C ARG A 264 14.81 -26.17 1.54
N ALA A 265 14.87 -27.41 1.04
CA ALA A 265 14.85 -27.66 -0.40
C ALA A 265 13.56 -27.18 -1.07
N CYS A 266 12.42 -27.24 -0.37
CA CYS A 266 11.15 -26.71 -0.89
C CYS A 266 11.12 -25.19 -0.88
N LEU A 267 11.66 -24.54 0.15
CA LEU A 267 11.79 -23.08 0.24
C LEU A 267 12.69 -22.53 -0.86
N GLU A 268 13.81 -23.19 -1.16
CA GLU A 268 14.69 -22.83 -2.28
C GLU A 268 13.94 -22.88 -3.62
N LEU A 269 13.19 -23.96 -3.87
CA LEU A 269 12.38 -24.10 -5.09
C LEU A 269 11.23 -23.09 -5.17
N LEU A 270 10.54 -22.82 -4.06
CA LEU A 270 9.48 -21.81 -4.00
C LEU A 270 10.05 -20.40 -4.20
N SER A 271 11.23 -20.10 -3.67
CA SER A 271 11.91 -18.81 -3.89
C SER A 271 12.28 -18.62 -5.36
N GLN A 272 12.78 -19.67 -6.01
CA GLN A 272 13.02 -19.65 -7.47
C GLN A 272 11.73 -19.47 -8.26
N TYR A 273 10.65 -20.17 -7.85
CA TYR A 273 9.34 -20.02 -8.47
C TYR A 273 8.83 -18.58 -8.38
N VAL A 274 8.91 -17.97 -7.19
CA VAL A 274 8.45 -16.60 -6.92
C VAL A 274 9.22 -15.59 -7.76
N ALA A 275 10.54 -15.71 -7.81
CA ALA A 275 11.38 -14.84 -8.63
C ALA A 275 10.98 -14.87 -10.12
N VAL A 276 10.48 -16.01 -10.61
CA VAL A 276 9.99 -16.15 -11.99
C VAL A 276 8.54 -15.70 -12.15
N SER A 277 7.66 -16.00 -11.18
CA SER A 277 6.24 -15.65 -11.28
C SER A 277 5.97 -14.16 -11.19
N GLN A 278 6.89 -13.38 -10.62
CA GLN A 278 6.84 -11.91 -10.63
C GLN A 278 6.91 -11.28 -12.03
N TYR A 279 7.22 -12.05 -13.07
CA TYR A 279 7.22 -11.60 -14.47
C TYR A 279 5.93 -12.00 -15.22
N TYR A 280 4.98 -12.66 -14.57
CA TYR A 280 3.77 -13.13 -15.22
C TYR A 280 2.80 -11.97 -15.46
N PRO A 281 2.33 -11.77 -16.72
CA PRO A 281 1.35 -10.75 -17.03
C PRO A 281 0.06 -10.97 -16.24
N GLN A 282 -0.54 -9.90 -15.70
CA GLN A 282 -1.84 -9.99 -15.04
C GLN A 282 -2.93 -10.52 -15.97
N SER A 283 -2.89 -10.17 -17.26
CA SER A 283 -3.81 -10.73 -18.25
C SER A 283 -3.75 -12.26 -18.29
N HIS A 284 -2.58 -12.87 -18.11
CA HIS A 284 -2.45 -14.32 -18.12
C HIS A 284 -3.16 -14.98 -16.92
N THR A 285 -3.22 -14.30 -15.77
CA THR A 285 -3.97 -14.79 -14.60
C THR A 285 -5.48 -14.59 -14.75
N GLU A 286 -5.92 -13.46 -15.32
CA GLU A 286 -7.35 -13.15 -15.52
C GLU A 286 -7.99 -14.05 -16.59
N TYR A 287 -7.28 -14.33 -17.68
CA TYR A 287 -7.74 -15.19 -18.77
C TYR A 287 -7.34 -16.66 -18.59
N HIS A 288 -6.88 -17.05 -17.40
CA HIS A 288 -6.53 -18.44 -17.13
C HIS A 288 -7.75 -19.36 -17.34
N ARG A 289 -7.52 -20.53 -17.95
CA ARG A 289 -8.58 -21.48 -18.37
C ARG A 289 -9.59 -21.80 -17.28
N ILE A 290 -9.13 -22.04 -16.05
CA ILE A 290 -10.01 -22.37 -14.92
C ILE A 290 -10.94 -21.20 -14.58
N VAL A 291 -10.44 -19.96 -14.63
CA VAL A 291 -11.24 -18.75 -14.38
C VAL A 291 -12.29 -18.58 -15.48
N MET A 292 -11.89 -18.79 -16.74
CA MET A 292 -12.81 -18.73 -17.90
C MET A 292 -13.84 -19.85 -17.89
N PHE A 293 -13.45 -21.10 -17.62
CA PHE A 293 -14.36 -22.24 -17.50
C PHE A 293 -15.36 -22.05 -16.36
N ARG A 294 -14.92 -21.54 -15.21
CA ARG A 294 -15.79 -21.17 -14.10
C ARG A 294 -16.81 -20.10 -14.52
N LYS A 295 -16.38 -19.06 -15.25
CA LYS A 295 -17.28 -18.03 -15.81
C LYS A 295 -18.31 -18.59 -16.79
N PHE A 296 -17.88 -19.43 -17.73
CA PHE A 296 -18.76 -20.06 -18.71
C PHE A 296 -19.76 -21.03 -18.06
N LEU A 297 -19.29 -21.81 -17.09
CA LEU A 297 -20.12 -22.77 -16.37
C LEU A 297 -21.19 -22.08 -15.51
N ALA A 298 -20.85 -20.98 -14.84
CA ALA A 298 -21.81 -20.17 -14.10
C ALA A 298 -22.94 -19.65 -15.02
N ALA A 299 -22.59 -19.12 -16.20
CA ALA A 299 -23.57 -18.66 -17.19
C ALA A 299 -24.50 -19.78 -17.71
N ALA A 300 -23.96 -20.99 -17.92
CA ALA A 300 -24.76 -22.15 -18.33
C ALA A 300 -25.76 -22.61 -17.24
N LEU A 301 -25.36 -22.54 -15.96
CA LEU A 301 -26.20 -22.90 -14.82
C LEU A 301 -27.30 -21.86 -14.55
N GLU A 302 -26.98 -20.57 -14.66
CA GLU A 302 -27.94 -19.48 -14.44
C GLU A 302 -29.03 -19.44 -15.51
N SER A 303 -28.68 -19.63 -16.78
CA SER A 303 -29.62 -19.50 -17.90
C SER A 303 -30.61 -20.67 -18.03
N LYS A 304 -30.23 -21.88 -17.61
CA LYS A 304 -31.00 -23.14 -17.81
C LYS A 304 -31.52 -23.32 -19.25
N SER A 305 -30.81 -22.75 -20.22
CA SER A 305 -31.22 -22.72 -21.63
C SER A 305 -30.29 -23.61 -22.47
N PRO A 306 -30.84 -24.48 -23.33
CA PRO A 306 -30.03 -25.33 -24.19
C PRO A 306 -29.22 -24.53 -25.22
N ASP A 307 -29.71 -23.36 -25.65
CA ASP A 307 -28.98 -22.51 -26.60
C ASP A 307 -27.73 -21.88 -25.95
N VAL A 308 -27.85 -21.43 -24.69
CA VAL A 308 -26.71 -20.92 -23.92
C VAL A 308 -25.72 -22.04 -23.61
N CYS A 309 -26.19 -23.27 -23.38
CA CYS A 309 -25.31 -24.44 -23.20
C CYS A 309 -24.48 -24.71 -24.47
N ARG A 310 -25.10 -24.67 -25.66
CA ARG A 310 -24.38 -24.84 -26.93
C ARG A 310 -23.34 -23.74 -27.15
N GLU A 311 -23.68 -22.50 -26.82
CA GLU A 311 -22.75 -21.38 -26.91
C GLU A 311 -21.56 -21.56 -25.95
N VAL A 312 -21.82 -21.93 -24.69
CA VAL A 312 -20.76 -22.24 -23.72
C VAL A 312 -19.89 -23.41 -24.16
N ILE A 313 -20.47 -24.48 -24.73
CA ILE A 313 -19.73 -25.61 -25.30
C ILE A 313 -18.81 -25.15 -26.44
N ASN A 314 -19.31 -24.27 -27.32
CA ASN A 314 -18.51 -23.68 -28.40
C ASN A 314 -17.38 -22.80 -27.84
N GLN A 315 -17.64 -21.98 -26.83
CA GLN A 315 -16.62 -21.15 -26.15
C GLN A 315 -15.53 -22.00 -25.48
N VAL A 316 -15.91 -23.08 -24.79
CA VAL A 316 -14.96 -24.02 -24.19
C VAL A 316 -14.13 -24.72 -25.27
N THR A 317 -14.77 -25.15 -26.37
CA THR A 317 -14.11 -25.84 -27.48
C THR A 317 -13.16 -24.92 -28.25
N THR A 318 -13.57 -23.67 -28.50
CA THR A 318 -12.73 -22.66 -29.16
C THR A 318 -11.54 -22.25 -28.30
N LEU A 319 -11.73 -22.06 -26.99
CA LEU A 319 -10.63 -21.75 -26.07
C LEU A 319 -9.55 -22.86 -26.11
N VAL A 320 -9.97 -24.12 -26.10
CA VAL A 320 -9.06 -25.29 -26.17
C VAL A 320 -8.43 -25.46 -27.56
N ASN A 321 -9.18 -25.19 -28.63
CA ASN A 321 -8.68 -25.34 -30.00
C ASN A 321 -7.86 -24.14 -30.51
N SER A 322 -7.98 -22.96 -29.88
CA SER A 322 -7.25 -21.74 -30.26
C SER A 322 -5.72 -21.87 -30.11
N GLU A 323 -5.26 -22.88 -29.38
CA GLU A 323 -3.85 -23.22 -29.21
C GLU A 323 -3.28 -24.07 -30.36
N ASN A 324 -4.12 -24.83 -31.07
CA ASN A 324 -3.67 -25.68 -32.18
C ASN A 324 -3.50 -24.91 -33.51
N ASN A 325 -4.03 -23.69 -33.63
CA ASN A 325 -4.18 -22.98 -34.92
C ASN A 325 -3.37 -21.68 -35.05
N LYS A 326 -2.31 -21.47 -34.26
CA LYS A 326 -1.47 -20.24 -34.30
C LYS A 326 -0.04 -20.48 -34.80
N ASN A 327 0.13 -20.96 -36.04
CA ASN A 327 1.48 -21.19 -36.58
C ASN A 327 2.37 -19.93 -36.49
N ASP A 328 1.86 -18.73 -36.84
CA ASP A 328 2.68 -17.51 -36.83
C ASP A 328 3.04 -17.03 -35.42
N THR A 329 2.10 -17.02 -34.47
CA THR A 329 2.37 -16.65 -33.07
C THR A 329 3.31 -17.65 -32.40
N SER A 330 3.13 -18.95 -32.67
CA SER A 330 4.02 -20.00 -32.16
C SER A 330 5.44 -19.83 -32.69
N GLN A 331 5.62 -19.49 -33.98
CA GLN A 331 6.94 -19.16 -34.54
C GLN A 331 7.54 -17.90 -33.91
N GLN A 332 6.74 -16.87 -33.65
CA GLN A 332 7.19 -15.67 -32.93
C GLN A 332 7.71 -16.01 -31.53
N ILE A 333 6.94 -16.78 -30.76
CA ILE A 333 7.31 -17.26 -29.41
C ILE A 333 8.61 -18.07 -29.46
N ILE A 334 8.74 -19.02 -30.40
CA ILE A 334 9.95 -19.84 -30.56
C ILE A 334 11.16 -18.96 -30.90
N SER A 335 11.01 -18.04 -31.85
CA SER A 335 12.09 -17.15 -32.28
C SER A 335 12.55 -16.20 -31.16
N TYR A 336 11.60 -15.66 -30.38
CA TYR A 336 11.91 -14.82 -29.22
C TYR A 336 12.59 -15.64 -28.12
N ASN A 337 12.14 -16.88 -27.87
CA ASN A 337 12.76 -17.77 -26.91
C ASN A 337 14.22 -18.07 -27.26
N TYR A 338 14.53 -18.37 -28.53
CA TYR A 338 15.91 -18.60 -28.98
C TYR A 338 16.80 -17.37 -28.76
N ARG A 339 16.28 -16.16 -29.03
CA ARG A 339 17.01 -14.91 -28.77
C ARG A 339 17.25 -14.68 -27.28
N LEU A 340 16.24 -14.94 -26.43
CA LEU A 340 16.39 -14.87 -24.97
C LEU A 340 17.40 -15.89 -24.44
N GLN A 341 17.42 -17.11 -25.00
CA GLN A 341 18.38 -18.14 -24.64
C GLN A 341 19.80 -17.69 -24.99
N SER A 342 20.01 -17.16 -26.20
CA SER A 342 21.30 -16.59 -26.63
C SER A 342 21.76 -15.47 -25.68
N MET A 343 20.88 -14.51 -25.39
CA MET A 343 21.17 -13.41 -24.45
C MET A 343 21.52 -13.92 -23.05
N ASN A 344 20.81 -14.94 -22.55
CA ASN A 344 21.10 -15.53 -21.25
C ASN A 344 22.46 -16.24 -21.24
N THR A 345 22.82 -16.96 -22.31
CA THR A 345 24.15 -17.58 -22.41
C THR A 345 25.26 -16.53 -22.46
N GLU A 346 25.10 -15.49 -23.27
CA GLU A 346 26.04 -14.38 -23.37
C GLU A 346 26.21 -13.66 -22.02
N ALA A 347 25.11 -13.35 -21.34
CA ALA A 347 25.12 -12.72 -20.01
C ALA A 347 25.92 -13.54 -18.99
N ASN A 348 25.76 -14.87 -18.97
CA ASN A 348 26.52 -15.75 -18.10
C ASN A 348 28.02 -15.77 -18.46
N THR A 349 28.37 -15.83 -19.75
CA THR A 349 29.80 -15.76 -20.16
C THR A 349 30.45 -14.44 -19.74
N ASN A 350 29.73 -13.33 -19.83
CA ASN A 350 30.19 -12.02 -19.40
C ASN A 350 30.32 -11.91 -17.88
N LEU A 351 29.42 -12.57 -17.12
CA LEU A 351 29.54 -12.68 -15.67
C LEU A 351 30.79 -13.47 -15.29
N THR A 352 31.08 -14.59 -15.95
CA THR A 352 32.30 -15.38 -15.69
C THR A 352 33.56 -14.55 -15.92
N LYS A 353 33.63 -13.79 -17.03
CA LYS A 353 34.75 -12.86 -17.29
C LYS A 353 34.91 -11.80 -16.20
N ALA A 354 33.82 -11.26 -15.68
CA ALA A 354 33.88 -10.28 -14.59
C ALA A 354 34.34 -10.91 -13.26
N ILE A 355 33.94 -12.16 -12.98
CA ILE A 355 34.45 -12.92 -11.83
C ILE A 355 35.96 -13.14 -11.98
N GLU A 356 36.44 -13.55 -13.16
CA GLU A 356 37.88 -13.72 -13.43
C GLU A 356 38.67 -12.43 -13.20
N ARG A 357 38.17 -11.28 -13.70
CA ARG A 357 38.77 -9.96 -13.45
C ARG A 357 38.81 -9.62 -11.97
N LEU A 358 37.73 -9.89 -11.22
CA LEU A 358 37.70 -9.66 -9.77
C LEU A 358 38.70 -10.56 -9.04
N GLN A 359 38.87 -11.81 -9.47
CA GLN A 359 39.88 -12.72 -8.91
C GLN A 359 41.31 -12.21 -9.14
N LEU A 360 41.61 -11.65 -10.31
CA LEU A 360 42.92 -11.04 -10.60
C LEU A 360 43.28 -9.88 -9.66
N GLU A 361 42.28 -9.14 -9.17
CA GLU A 361 42.48 -8.01 -8.25
C GLU A 361 42.59 -8.43 -6.77
N GLY A 362 42.31 -9.69 -6.43
CA GLY A 362 42.33 -10.21 -5.05
C GLY A 362 41.02 -10.84 -4.58
N GLY A 363 40.09 -11.12 -5.48
CA GLY A 363 38.83 -11.81 -5.16
C GLY A 363 37.85 -10.91 -4.38
N PRO A 364 36.99 -11.47 -3.50
CA PRO A 364 35.98 -10.70 -2.78
C PRO A 364 36.59 -9.66 -1.81
N ASP A 365 37.82 -9.87 -1.35
CA ASP A 365 38.53 -8.99 -0.42
C ASP A 365 39.42 -7.96 -1.13
N ALA A 366 39.41 -7.91 -2.47
CA ALA A 366 40.27 -7.03 -3.27
C ALA A 366 40.18 -5.56 -2.84
N LEU A 367 38.96 -5.06 -2.60
CA LEU A 367 38.74 -3.68 -2.15
C LEU A 367 39.32 -3.42 -0.75
N ALA A 368 39.14 -4.35 0.18
CA ALA A 368 39.64 -4.23 1.55
C ALA A 368 41.17 -4.22 1.58
N LEU A 369 41.81 -5.13 0.83
CA LEU A 369 43.26 -5.20 0.69
C LEU A 369 43.85 -3.94 0.05
N ALA A 370 43.20 -3.43 -1.01
CA ALA A 370 43.64 -2.20 -1.66
C ALA A 370 43.48 -0.98 -0.74
N GLN A 371 42.40 -0.91 0.05
CA GLN A 371 42.20 0.16 1.03
C GLN A 371 43.27 0.14 2.13
N GLU A 372 43.68 -1.05 2.59
CA GLU A 372 44.71 -1.17 3.61
C GLU A 372 46.08 -0.69 3.11
N ALA A 373 46.49 -1.11 1.91
CA ALA A 373 47.70 -0.61 1.27
C ALA A 373 47.68 0.92 1.07
N TYR A 374 46.51 1.49 0.78
CA TYR A 374 46.34 2.93 0.68
C TYR A 374 46.43 3.65 2.04
N ARG A 375 45.87 3.08 3.12
CA ARG A 375 46.03 3.61 4.49
C ARG A 375 47.50 3.61 4.89
N GLU A 376 48.21 2.53 4.63
CA GLU A 376 49.65 2.40 4.90
C GLU A 376 50.48 3.43 4.12
N ALA A 377 50.19 3.63 2.83
CA ALA A 377 50.86 4.67 2.05
C ALA A 377 50.62 6.08 2.64
N LYS A 378 49.39 6.36 3.12
CA LYS A 378 49.05 7.62 3.77
C LYS A 378 49.73 7.83 5.12
N THR A 379 49.83 6.79 5.94
CA THR A 379 50.56 6.89 7.22
C THR A 379 52.04 7.12 6.98
N ASN A 380 52.64 6.41 6.00
CA ASN A 380 54.04 6.56 5.64
C ASN A 380 54.39 7.98 5.19
N ILE A 381 53.60 8.59 4.30
CA ILE A 381 53.86 9.96 3.86
C ILE A 381 53.61 10.98 4.98
N SER A 382 52.58 10.78 5.81
CA SER A 382 52.27 11.68 6.93
C SER A 382 53.34 11.64 8.01
N ASN A 383 53.88 10.45 8.30
CA ASN A 383 54.99 10.28 9.23
C ASN A 383 56.24 10.98 8.73
N TRP A 384 56.58 10.81 7.44
CA TRP A 384 57.72 11.48 6.82
C TRP A 384 57.63 13.02 6.89
N VAL A 385 56.46 13.60 6.59
CA VAL A 385 56.22 15.05 6.69
C VAL A 385 56.40 15.57 8.12
N ARG A 386 56.11 14.76 9.14
CA ARG A 386 56.26 15.14 10.55
C ARG A 386 57.70 15.01 11.07
N THR A 387 58.51 14.13 10.48
CA THR A 387 59.83 13.77 11.03
C THR A 387 61.01 14.46 10.35
N GLU A 388 60.94 14.76 9.05
CA GLU A 388 62.06 15.35 8.30
C GLU A 388 61.86 16.85 8.06
N GLU A 389 62.89 17.66 8.34
CA GLU A 389 62.86 19.11 8.06
C GLU A 389 62.88 19.39 6.54
N GLY A 390 62.12 20.38 6.10
CA GLY A 390 61.98 20.72 4.67
C GLY A 390 61.11 19.75 3.85
N SER A 391 60.63 18.65 4.45
CA SER A 391 59.76 17.64 3.81
C SER A 391 58.45 18.23 3.26
N GLY A 392 57.83 19.19 3.97
CA GLY A 392 56.59 19.84 3.52
C GLY A 392 56.74 20.60 2.20
N ALA A 393 57.82 21.38 2.04
CA ALA A 393 58.11 22.12 0.81
C ALA A 393 58.51 21.18 -0.34
N ALA A 394 59.26 20.11 -0.03
CA ALA A 394 59.56 19.03 -0.99
C ALA A 394 58.29 18.33 -1.50
N LEU A 395 57.35 18.02 -0.61
CA LEU A 395 56.08 17.41 -0.96
C LEU A 395 55.24 18.33 -1.84
N GLU A 396 55.12 19.60 -1.46
CA GLU A 396 54.37 20.60 -2.23
C GLU A 396 54.91 20.75 -3.65
N GLY A 397 56.24 20.85 -3.81
CA GLY A 397 56.88 20.89 -5.13
C GLY A 397 56.68 19.62 -5.96
N ALA A 398 56.68 18.44 -5.34
CA ALA A 398 56.39 17.17 -6.02
C ALA A 398 54.92 17.07 -6.47
N VAL A 399 53.98 17.42 -5.59
CA VAL A 399 52.55 17.40 -5.86
C VAL A 399 52.17 18.40 -6.95
N ILE A 400 52.73 19.62 -6.95
CA ILE A 400 52.52 20.61 -8.03
C ILE A 400 52.90 20.01 -9.40
N GLY A 401 54.06 19.33 -9.49
CA GLY A 401 54.50 18.68 -10.72
C GLY A 401 53.56 17.54 -11.15
N MET A 402 53.10 16.72 -10.20
CA MET A 402 52.17 15.62 -10.46
C MET A 402 50.79 16.13 -10.92
N LEU A 403 50.25 17.15 -10.25
CA LEU A 403 48.98 17.78 -10.62
C LEU A 403 49.04 18.46 -11.99
N CYS A 404 50.16 19.11 -12.33
CA CYS A 404 50.35 19.71 -13.66
C CYS A 404 50.31 18.66 -14.78
N ASN A 405 51.00 17.52 -14.59
CA ASN A 405 50.98 16.41 -15.55
C ASN A 405 49.57 15.79 -15.65
N LEU A 406 48.91 15.62 -14.50
CA LEU A 406 47.54 15.09 -14.44
C LEU A 406 46.56 16.00 -15.18
N ASN A 407 46.64 17.32 -14.98
CA ASN A 407 45.79 18.30 -15.67
C ASN A 407 45.99 18.27 -17.19
N ARG A 408 47.24 18.11 -17.65
CA ARG A 408 47.54 17.94 -19.08
C ARG A 408 46.89 16.68 -19.66
N ARG A 409 47.00 15.55 -18.96
CA ARG A 409 46.33 14.30 -19.38
C ARG A 409 44.82 14.45 -19.39
N TYR A 410 44.27 15.15 -18.40
CA TYR A 410 42.84 15.43 -18.32
C TYR A 410 42.37 16.29 -19.50
N LEU A 411 43.09 17.38 -19.81
CA LEU A 411 42.84 18.23 -20.99
C LEU A 411 42.92 17.44 -22.30
N MET A 412 43.87 16.52 -22.45
CA MET A 412 43.95 15.66 -23.64
C MET A 412 42.69 14.78 -23.78
N LEU A 413 42.20 14.23 -22.66
CA LEU A 413 41.00 13.41 -22.64
C LEU A 413 39.74 14.25 -22.95
N GLU A 414 39.64 15.45 -22.38
CA GLU A 414 38.55 16.39 -22.64
C GLU A 414 38.50 16.85 -24.10
N ASN A 415 39.66 17.18 -24.69
CA ASN A 415 39.76 17.54 -26.11
C ASN A 415 39.39 16.35 -27.02
N GLY A 416 39.79 15.14 -26.65
CA GLY A 416 39.37 13.91 -27.34
C GLY A 416 37.86 13.69 -27.26
N ALA A 417 37.26 13.91 -26.08
CA ALA A 417 35.82 13.80 -25.89
C ALA A 417 35.04 14.88 -26.67
N GLN A 418 35.54 16.12 -26.69
CA GLN A 418 34.96 17.20 -27.48
C GLN A 418 34.99 16.88 -28.97
N SER A 419 36.11 16.34 -29.46
CA SER A 419 36.30 15.97 -30.86
C SER A 419 35.41 14.78 -31.28
N ALA A 420 35.06 13.90 -30.34
CA ALA A 420 34.19 12.75 -30.60
C ALA A 420 32.73 13.14 -30.85
N GLY A 421 32.25 14.27 -30.31
CA GLY A 421 30.89 14.77 -30.52
C GLY A 421 29.82 13.72 -30.18
N ASP A 422 28.94 13.41 -31.14
CA ASP A 422 27.84 12.44 -30.97
C ASP A 422 28.35 11.00 -30.75
N CYS A 423 29.57 10.68 -31.21
CA CYS A 423 30.20 9.38 -31.01
C CYS A 423 30.74 9.19 -29.57
N LEU A 424 30.68 10.22 -28.73
CA LEU A 424 31.15 10.15 -27.34
C LEU A 424 30.46 9.04 -26.53
N VAL A 425 29.18 8.75 -26.84
CA VAL A 425 28.41 7.68 -26.18
C VAL A 425 29.09 6.31 -26.30
N ASP A 426 29.79 6.06 -27.41
CA ASP A 426 30.45 4.80 -27.73
C ASP A 426 31.98 4.87 -27.58
N LEU A 427 32.52 6.00 -27.06
CA LEU A 427 33.95 6.19 -26.88
C LEU A 427 34.48 5.32 -25.73
N THR A 428 35.34 4.36 -26.07
CA THR A 428 36.01 3.48 -25.10
C THR A 428 37.53 3.63 -25.14
N SER A 429 38.16 3.43 -23.99
CA SER A 429 39.61 3.37 -23.83
C SER A 429 40.19 2.11 -24.50
N ARG A 430 41.53 2.03 -24.57
CA ARG A 430 42.23 0.83 -25.09
C ARG A 430 41.92 -0.43 -24.28
N GLU A 431 41.57 -0.27 -23.01
CA GLU A 431 41.23 -1.36 -22.10
C GLU A 431 39.73 -1.74 -22.20
N GLY A 432 38.97 -1.04 -23.05
CA GLY A 432 37.53 -1.25 -23.25
C GLY A 432 36.64 -0.51 -22.26
N GLU A 433 37.21 0.37 -21.43
CA GLU A 433 36.48 1.15 -20.43
C GLU A 433 35.80 2.36 -21.07
N TRP A 434 34.65 2.78 -20.52
CA TRP A 434 33.94 3.94 -21.06
C TRP A 434 34.66 5.23 -20.69
N PHE A 435 34.66 6.25 -21.56
CA PHE A 435 35.41 7.50 -21.36
C PHE A 435 35.11 8.18 -20.00
N LEU A 436 33.88 8.06 -19.49
CA LEU A 436 33.46 8.67 -18.23
C LEU A 436 34.21 8.06 -17.05
N ASP A 437 34.45 6.75 -17.07
CA ASP A 437 35.20 6.07 -16.03
C ASP A 437 36.64 6.59 -15.99
N ASP A 438 37.26 6.80 -17.16
CA ASP A 438 38.62 7.38 -17.24
C ASP A 438 38.68 8.82 -16.71
N MET A 439 37.70 9.66 -17.08
CA MET A 439 37.60 11.02 -16.53
C MET A 439 37.41 11.00 -15.00
N SER A 440 36.50 10.17 -14.49
CA SER A 440 36.30 10.03 -13.05
C SER A 440 37.58 9.56 -12.33
N ALA A 441 38.34 8.62 -12.93
CA ALA A 441 39.61 8.16 -12.37
C ALA A 441 40.63 9.28 -12.23
N LEU A 442 40.86 10.02 -13.31
CA LEU A 442 41.85 11.10 -13.35
C LEU A 442 41.45 12.23 -12.40
N SER A 443 40.17 12.60 -12.39
CA SER A 443 39.65 13.64 -11.49
C SER A 443 39.84 13.27 -10.00
N MET A 444 39.57 12.02 -9.63
CA MET A 444 39.77 11.57 -8.26
C MET A 444 41.25 11.51 -7.88
N GLN A 445 42.16 11.24 -8.83
CA GLN A 445 43.60 11.36 -8.58
C GLN A 445 44.01 12.81 -8.28
N ALA A 446 43.37 13.81 -8.91
CA ALA A 446 43.61 15.23 -8.62
C ALA A 446 43.23 15.57 -7.18
N VAL A 447 42.02 15.18 -6.78
CA VAL A 447 41.49 15.39 -5.42
C VAL A 447 42.37 14.69 -4.38
N GLU A 448 42.85 13.47 -4.68
CA GLU A 448 43.74 12.74 -3.78
C GLU A 448 45.07 13.48 -3.57
N LEU A 449 45.71 13.92 -4.65
CA LEU A 449 46.98 14.65 -4.58
C LEU A 449 46.83 15.98 -3.83
N LEU A 450 45.73 16.71 -4.04
CA LEU A 450 45.41 17.91 -3.28
C LEU A 450 45.23 17.62 -1.79
N SER A 451 44.69 16.45 -1.41
CA SER A 451 44.50 16.07 -0.01
C SER A 451 45.80 15.84 0.77
N LEU A 452 46.94 15.69 0.07
CA LEU A 452 48.27 15.55 0.67
C LEU A 452 48.87 16.89 1.11
N LEU A 453 48.31 18.00 0.66
CA LEU A 453 48.82 19.34 0.94
C LEU A 453 48.16 19.94 2.19
N PRO A 454 48.93 20.64 3.05
CA PRO A 454 48.37 21.40 4.17
C PRO A 454 47.74 22.69 3.63
N LEU A 455 46.52 22.59 3.10
CA LEU A 455 45.78 23.70 2.48
C LEU A 455 44.92 24.48 3.49
N GLN A 456 44.69 23.91 4.69
CA GLN A 456 43.96 24.58 5.77
C GLN A 456 44.71 25.79 6.33
N SER A 457 46.04 25.69 6.47
CA SER A 457 46.87 26.84 6.88
C SER A 457 46.97 27.91 5.79
N ALA A 458 46.84 27.54 4.51
CA ALA A 458 46.85 28.48 3.38
C ALA A 458 45.57 29.32 3.26
N SER A 459 44.46 28.87 3.88
CA SER A 459 43.20 29.62 3.91
C SER A 459 43.32 30.98 4.63
N ALA A 460 44.30 31.12 5.53
CA ALA A 460 44.58 32.37 6.22
C ALA A 460 45.34 33.40 5.35
N GLU A 461 46.04 32.94 4.31
CA GLU A 461 46.84 33.79 3.42
C GLU A 461 46.09 34.16 2.12
N ASP A 462 45.29 33.25 1.56
CA ASP A 462 44.50 33.50 0.34
C ASP A 462 43.13 32.81 0.42
N ALA A 463 42.07 33.62 0.57
CA ALA A 463 40.69 33.15 0.64
C ALA A 463 40.21 32.44 -0.65
N ALA A 464 40.90 32.62 -1.78
CA ALA A 464 40.56 31.96 -3.04
C ALA A 464 40.98 30.48 -3.07
N MET A 465 41.96 30.06 -2.25
CA MET A 465 42.50 28.69 -2.26
C MET A 465 41.46 27.62 -1.86
N PRO A 466 40.75 27.74 -0.72
CA PRO A 466 39.74 26.75 -0.34
C PRO A 466 38.62 26.62 -1.38
N VAL A 467 38.21 27.73 -1.99
CA VAL A 467 37.10 27.72 -2.95
C VAL A 467 37.49 27.06 -4.27
N ALA A 468 38.71 27.29 -4.75
CA ALA A 468 39.23 26.62 -5.94
C ALA A 468 39.41 25.10 -5.72
N VAL A 469 39.87 24.69 -4.54
CA VAL A 469 39.97 23.27 -4.16
C VAL A 469 38.59 22.62 -4.07
N GLU A 470 37.61 23.31 -3.50
CA GLU A 470 36.23 22.81 -3.45
C GLU A 470 35.61 22.72 -4.84
N CYS A 471 35.93 23.63 -5.75
CA CYS A 471 35.53 23.53 -7.16
C CYS A 471 36.05 22.23 -7.83
N VAL A 472 37.30 21.84 -7.58
CA VAL A 472 37.86 20.57 -8.08
C VAL A 472 37.15 19.37 -7.46
N ARG A 473 36.84 19.43 -6.16
CA ARG A 473 36.09 18.37 -5.45
C ARG A 473 34.67 18.23 -5.99
N ASN A 474 33.95 19.32 -6.18
CA ASN A 474 32.59 19.30 -6.72
C ASN A 474 32.55 18.84 -8.18
N ALA A 475 33.53 19.20 -9.01
CA ALA A 475 33.66 18.64 -10.36
C ALA A 475 33.89 17.12 -10.33
N ASN A 476 34.74 16.62 -9.40
CA ASN A 476 34.95 15.19 -9.21
C ASN A 476 33.68 14.46 -8.75
N LEU A 477 32.98 15.06 -7.81
CA LEU A 477 31.74 14.54 -7.27
C LEU A 477 30.63 14.52 -8.35
N LEU A 478 30.59 15.48 -9.27
CA LEU A 478 29.64 15.48 -10.39
C LEU A 478 29.90 14.32 -11.36
N LEU A 479 31.16 14.05 -11.69
CA LEU A 479 31.54 12.88 -12.48
C LEU A 479 31.16 11.58 -11.78
N ALA A 480 31.39 11.49 -10.46
CA ALA A 480 31.01 10.33 -9.67
C ALA A 480 29.49 10.11 -9.68
N ASP A 481 28.67 11.17 -9.60
CA ASP A 481 27.21 11.05 -9.71
C ASP A 481 26.76 10.57 -11.09
N LEU A 482 27.42 11.01 -12.17
CA LEU A 482 27.14 10.52 -13.53
C LEU A 482 27.50 9.03 -13.69
N VAL A 483 28.61 8.58 -13.10
CA VAL A 483 28.97 7.15 -13.05
C VAL A 483 27.92 6.38 -12.24
N GLN A 484 27.52 6.90 -11.08
CA GLN A 484 26.54 6.28 -10.21
C GLN A 484 25.15 6.22 -10.84
N LEU A 485 24.75 7.24 -11.61
CA LEU A 485 23.51 7.27 -12.38
C LEU A 485 23.44 6.09 -13.34
N ASN A 486 24.49 5.87 -14.13
CA ASN A 486 24.56 4.74 -15.07
C ASN A 486 24.58 3.39 -14.34
N PHE A 487 25.31 3.30 -13.24
CA PHE A 487 25.35 2.10 -12.41
C PHE A 487 23.97 1.76 -11.84
N ASN A 488 23.35 2.68 -11.10
CA ASN A 488 22.03 2.51 -10.47
C ASN A 488 20.93 2.25 -11.50
N PHE A 489 20.99 2.90 -12.67
CA PHE A 489 20.05 2.60 -13.75
C PHE A 489 20.16 1.13 -14.16
N SER A 490 21.37 0.65 -14.46
CA SER A 490 21.60 -0.73 -14.94
C SER A 490 21.29 -1.81 -13.89
N THR A 491 21.50 -1.52 -12.60
CA THR A 491 21.39 -2.52 -11.52
C THR A 491 20.07 -2.46 -10.74
N ILE A 492 19.36 -1.32 -10.75
CA ILE A 492 18.15 -1.10 -9.95
C ILE A 492 16.95 -0.77 -10.85
N ILE A 493 17.01 0.33 -11.60
CA ILE A 493 15.85 0.85 -12.34
C ILE A 493 15.47 -0.06 -13.50
N LEU A 494 16.43 -0.44 -14.33
CA LEU A 494 16.16 -1.24 -15.54
C LEU A 494 15.62 -2.64 -15.20
N PRO A 495 16.19 -3.41 -14.25
CA PRO A 495 15.60 -4.68 -13.84
C PRO A 495 14.16 -4.54 -13.32
N GLU A 496 13.88 -3.52 -12.51
CA GLU A 496 12.54 -3.29 -11.97
C GLU A 496 11.54 -2.90 -13.07
N ALA A 497 11.93 -2.01 -13.99
CA ALA A 497 11.10 -1.60 -15.13
C ALA A 497 10.74 -2.80 -16.02
N VAL A 498 11.72 -3.61 -16.43
CA VAL A 498 11.44 -4.81 -17.25
C VAL A 498 10.49 -5.77 -16.52
N LYS A 499 10.74 -6.04 -15.23
CA LYS A 499 9.89 -6.92 -14.42
C LYS A 499 8.45 -6.42 -14.32
N LYS A 500 8.27 -5.13 -14.06
CA LYS A 500 6.95 -4.51 -13.85
C LYS A 500 6.14 -4.36 -15.13
N LEU A 501 6.79 -4.09 -16.26
CA LEU A 501 6.10 -4.05 -17.56
C LEU A 501 5.77 -5.47 -18.06
N HIS A 502 6.64 -6.45 -17.86
CA HIS A 502 6.33 -7.85 -18.18
C HIS A 502 5.16 -8.39 -17.36
N SER A 503 5.08 -8.02 -16.07
CA SER A 503 3.96 -8.42 -15.21
C SER A 503 2.70 -7.58 -15.35
N GLU A 504 2.70 -6.53 -16.19
CA GLU A 504 1.55 -5.63 -16.38
C GLU A 504 1.07 -4.96 -15.09
N ASP A 505 2.01 -4.47 -14.26
CA ASP A 505 1.66 -3.74 -13.04
C ASP A 505 0.78 -2.51 -13.40
N PRO A 506 -0.48 -2.44 -12.88
CA PRO A 506 -1.45 -1.44 -13.34
C PRO A 506 -1.00 -0.03 -13.00
N SER A 507 -0.32 0.15 -11.86
CA SER A 507 0.19 1.46 -11.44
C SER A 507 1.32 1.95 -12.34
N VAL A 508 2.16 1.04 -12.86
CA VAL A 508 3.25 1.38 -13.78
C VAL A 508 2.71 1.71 -15.17
N LEU A 509 1.73 0.96 -15.66
CA LEU A 509 1.09 1.23 -16.95
C LEU A 509 0.35 2.58 -16.94
N LEU A 510 -0.37 2.89 -15.86
CA LEU A 510 -1.00 4.20 -15.67
C LEU A 510 0.03 5.33 -15.65
N MET A 511 1.11 5.18 -14.88
CA MET A 511 2.19 6.17 -14.82
C MET A 511 2.83 6.42 -16.20
N ILE A 512 3.04 5.37 -17.01
CA ILE A 512 3.57 5.52 -18.38
C ILE A 512 2.58 6.31 -19.25
N ASN A 513 1.28 6.05 -19.13
CA ASN A 513 0.25 6.80 -19.86
C ASN A 513 0.23 8.28 -19.45
N GLU A 514 0.34 8.57 -18.16
CA GLU A 514 0.42 9.95 -17.66
C GLU A 514 1.70 10.66 -18.13
N LEU A 515 2.84 9.98 -18.11
CA LEU A 515 4.09 10.49 -18.67
C LEU A 515 3.96 10.79 -20.17
N ASN A 516 3.36 9.87 -20.93
CA ASN A 516 3.10 10.09 -22.36
C ASN A 516 2.14 11.26 -22.59
N ALA A 517 1.16 11.48 -21.71
CA ALA A 517 0.27 12.64 -21.78
C ALA A 517 1.03 13.96 -21.57
N VAL A 518 2.04 14.00 -20.68
CA VAL A 518 2.92 15.18 -20.53
C VAL A 518 3.64 15.49 -21.85
N ILE A 519 4.13 14.46 -22.55
CA ILE A 519 4.85 14.59 -23.82
C ILE A 519 3.93 15.01 -24.97
N ILE A 520 2.79 14.34 -25.13
CA ILE A 520 1.84 14.58 -26.23
C ILE A 520 1.20 15.97 -26.13
N ASN A 521 0.94 16.45 -24.91
CA ASN A 521 0.34 17.77 -24.71
C ASN A 521 1.32 18.93 -24.88
N SER A 522 2.61 18.67 -25.14
CA SER A 522 3.59 19.73 -25.42
C SER A 522 3.19 20.48 -26.72
N PRO A 523 3.23 21.82 -26.77
CA PRO A 523 2.88 22.61 -27.96
C PRO A 523 3.63 22.20 -29.24
N VAL A 524 4.87 21.73 -29.08
CA VAL A 524 5.71 21.18 -30.16
C VAL A 524 6.33 19.85 -29.71
N PRO A 525 6.66 18.93 -30.63
CA PRO A 525 7.35 17.69 -30.30
C PRO A 525 8.67 17.95 -29.56
N LEU A 526 9.03 17.12 -28.57
CA LEU A 526 10.21 17.35 -27.73
C LEU A 526 11.53 17.46 -28.52
N ASN A 527 11.67 16.70 -29.61
CA ASN A 527 12.85 16.82 -30.48
C ASN A 527 12.95 18.20 -31.14
N GLU A 528 11.82 18.77 -31.56
CA GLU A 528 11.76 20.11 -32.16
C GLU A 528 11.98 21.19 -31.09
N LEU A 529 11.45 21.00 -29.88
CA LEU A 529 11.75 21.89 -28.76
C LEU A 529 13.25 21.90 -28.44
N LEU A 530 13.91 20.74 -28.45
CA LEU A 530 15.36 20.62 -28.23
C LEU A 530 16.15 21.35 -29.31
N THR A 531 15.80 21.22 -30.60
CA THR A 531 16.49 21.96 -31.67
C THR A 531 16.29 23.47 -31.54
N GLN A 532 15.10 23.92 -31.13
CA GLN A 532 14.83 25.33 -30.85
C GLN A 532 15.63 25.86 -29.65
N LEU A 533 15.73 25.09 -28.56
CA LEU A 533 16.55 25.46 -27.39
C LEU A 533 18.05 25.49 -27.74
N GLU A 534 18.53 24.56 -28.57
CA GLU A 534 19.91 24.58 -29.06
C GLU A 534 20.19 25.80 -29.95
N LEU A 535 19.24 26.16 -30.82
CA LEU A 535 19.32 27.38 -31.62
C LEU A 535 19.35 28.61 -30.70
N HIS A 536 18.51 28.64 -29.68
CA HIS A 536 18.47 29.71 -28.69
C HIS A 536 19.81 29.86 -27.97
N LEU A 537 20.38 28.76 -27.48
CA LEU A 537 21.69 28.73 -26.83
C LEU A 537 22.80 29.28 -27.74
N ARG A 538 22.85 28.89 -29.02
CA ARG A 538 23.87 29.36 -29.97
C ARG A 538 23.81 30.86 -30.19
N TYR A 539 22.62 31.44 -30.33
CA TYR A 539 22.46 32.89 -30.52
C TYR A 539 22.87 33.67 -29.27
N LEU A 540 22.56 33.16 -28.07
CA LEU A 540 23.02 33.76 -26.82
C LEU A 540 24.54 33.70 -26.66
N VAL A 541 25.19 32.62 -27.09
CA VAL A 541 26.66 32.53 -27.12
C VAL A 541 27.27 33.57 -28.06
N MET A 542 26.59 33.89 -29.17
CA MET A 542 27.00 34.92 -30.12
C MET A 542 26.60 36.34 -29.72
N ASP A 543 25.98 36.53 -28.56
CA ASP A 543 25.44 37.82 -28.07
C ASP A 543 24.44 38.46 -29.07
N MET A 544 23.58 37.63 -29.68
CA MET A 544 22.54 38.03 -30.64
C MET A 544 21.13 37.70 -30.17
N GLU A 545 20.13 38.45 -30.64
CA GLU A 545 18.71 38.13 -30.42
C GLU A 545 18.34 36.81 -31.10
N SER A 546 17.74 35.90 -30.33
CA SER A 546 17.40 34.57 -30.82
C SER A 546 16.03 34.52 -31.50
N PRO A 547 15.92 33.88 -32.69
CA PRO A 547 14.63 33.61 -33.33
C PRO A 547 13.77 32.57 -32.59
N ALA A 548 14.34 31.85 -31.62
CA ALA A 548 13.68 30.81 -30.82
C ALA A 548 13.46 31.23 -29.36
N SER A 549 13.25 32.53 -29.11
CA SER A 549 13.09 33.09 -27.75
C SER A 549 11.87 32.57 -26.98
N SER A 550 10.89 31.96 -27.65
CA SER A 550 9.72 31.32 -27.01
C SER A 550 10.01 29.92 -26.45
N ALA A 551 11.10 29.26 -26.88
CA ALA A 551 11.40 27.87 -26.50
C ALA A 551 11.56 27.64 -24.98
N PRO A 552 12.23 28.53 -24.21
CA PRO A 552 12.32 28.39 -22.75
C PRO A 552 10.94 28.41 -22.05
N LEU A 553 9.98 29.18 -22.56
CA LEU A 553 8.62 29.22 -22.00
C LEU A 553 7.90 27.88 -22.17
N ILE A 554 8.05 27.25 -23.35
CA ILE A 554 7.49 25.93 -23.63
C ILE A 554 8.17 24.87 -22.74
N ALA A 555 9.49 24.96 -22.55
CA ALA A 555 10.21 24.07 -21.64
C ALA A 555 9.74 24.21 -20.17
N ALA A 556 9.44 25.43 -19.72
CA ALA A 556 8.86 25.69 -18.40
C ALA A 556 7.45 25.11 -18.23
N GLU A 557 6.65 25.08 -19.30
CA GLU A 557 5.34 24.42 -19.28
C GLU A 557 5.49 22.90 -19.12
N VAL A 558 6.39 22.26 -19.87
CA VAL A 558 6.70 20.83 -19.72
C VAL A 558 7.24 20.54 -18.32
N ARG A 559 8.12 21.40 -17.77
CA ARG A 559 8.61 21.31 -16.38
C ARG A 559 7.46 21.22 -15.39
N THR A 560 6.53 22.17 -15.47
CA THR A 560 5.41 22.28 -14.53
C THR A 560 4.54 21.02 -14.54
N ARG A 561 4.24 20.48 -15.73
CA ARG A 561 3.44 19.25 -15.86
C ARG A 561 4.19 18.01 -15.38
N TYR A 562 5.49 17.92 -15.67
CA TYR A 562 6.33 16.83 -15.21
C TYR A 562 6.52 16.83 -13.68
N GLU A 563 6.71 18.01 -13.08
CA GLU A 563 6.78 18.18 -11.62
C GLU A 563 5.44 17.86 -10.95
N ALA A 564 4.31 18.20 -11.58
CA ALA A 564 2.99 17.81 -11.09
C ALA A 564 2.84 16.28 -11.00
N LEU A 565 3.33 15.55 -12.02
CA LEU A 565 3.37 14.07 -12.01
C LEU A 565 4.24 13.51 -10.87
N LEU A 566 5.30 14.22 -10.49
CA LEU A 566 6.20 13.83 -9.38
C LEU A 566 5.68 14.25 -7.99
N SER A 567 4.75 15.20 -7.90
CA SER A 567 4.23 15.78 -6.65
C SER A 567 3.16 14.91 -5.97
N THR A 568 3.11 14.90 -4.64
CA THR A 568 2.22 14.05 -3.82
C THR A 568 0.90 14.75 -3.52
N SER A 569 -0.23 14.03 -3.64
CA SER A 569 -1.43 14.37 -2.89
C SER A 569 -1.26 13.88 -1.44
N PRO A 570 -1.58 14.68 -0.41
CA PRO A 570 -1.37 14.31 0.99
C PRO A 570 -2.24 13.14 1.49
N SER A 571 -3.14 12.59 0.65
CA SER A 571 -3.92 11.38 0.93
C SER A 571 -3.17 10.06 0.72
N ASP A 572 -2.05 10.07 -0.03
CA ASP A 572 -1.42 8.83 -0.55
C ASP A 572 -0.15 8.43 0.24
N ALA A 573 -0.02 8.91 1.48
CA ALA A 573 1.16 8.63 2.32
C ALA A 573 1.20 7.20 2.88
N GLU A 574 0.08 6.46 2.83
CA GLU A 574 0.01 5.04 3.19
C GLU A 574 0.01 4.17 1.93
N GLY A 575 1.22 3.85 1.44
CA GLY A 575 1.45 2.91 0.34
C GLY A 575 1.72 3.57 -1.01
N GLN A 576 2.96 4.00 -1.25
CA GLN A 576 3.37 4.50 -2.58
C GLN A 576 3.23 3.39 -3.64
N SER A 577 2.55 3.69 -4.75
CA SER A 577 2.37 2.74 -5.84
C SER A 577 3.71 2.39 -6.52
N ALA A 578 3.81 1.18 -7.09
CA ALA A 578 5.03 0.72 -7.75
C ALA A 578 5.43 1.62 -8.93
N GLY A 579 4.46 2.08 -9.73
CA GLY A 579 4.68 3.03 -10.83
C GLY A 579 5.30 4.34 -10.37
N ARG A 580 4.81 4.88 -9.26
CA ARG A 580 5.33 6.12 -8.69
C ARG A 580 6.73 5.96 -8.12
N MET A 581 6.99 4.90 -7.35
CA MET A 581 8.33 4.61 -6.82
C MET A 581 9.35 4.44 -7.95
N LEU A 582 8.96 3.77 -9.03
CA LEU A 582 9.82 3.58 -10.20
C LEU A 582 10.13 4.92 -10.89
N LEU A 583 9.11 5.77 -11.12
CA LEU A 583 9.31 7.09 -11.73
C LEU A 583 10.14 8.02 -10.83
N MET A 584 9.86 8.06 -9.53
CA MET A 584 10.62 8.86 -8.56
C MET A 584 12.06 8.37 -8.44
N GLY A 585 12.27 7.05 -8.38
CA GLY A 585 13.60 6.45 -8.38
C GLY A 585 14.39 6.80 -9.64
N PHE A 586 13.75 6.73 -10.81
CA PHE A 586 14.39 7.08 -12.08
C PHE A 586 14.69 8.58 -12.15
N ASN A 587 13.74 9.46 -11.80
CA ASN A 587 13.97 10.90 -11.74
C ASN A 587 15.05 11.28 -10.72
N GLY A 588 15.08 10.62 -9.57
CA GLY A 588 16.06 10.83 -8.51
C GLY A 588 17.51 10.63 -8.96
N LEU A 589 17.74 9.75 -9.95
CA LEU A 589 19.07 9.57 -10.52
C LEU A 589 19.59 10.84 -11.20
N PHE A 590 18.71 11.59 -11.88
CA PHE A 590 19.07 12.84 -12.56
C PHE A 590 19.11 14.03 -11.60
N ALA A 591 18.20 14.07 -10.61
CA ALA A 591 18.13 15.16 -9.65
C ALA A 591 19.43 15.34 -8.83
N ALA A 592 20.13 14.23 -8.51
CA ALA A 592 21.42 14.29 -7.83
C ALA A 592 22.49 15.03 -8.66
N VAL A 593 22.55 14.75 -9.96
CA VAL A 593 23.47 15.40 -10.92
C VAL A 593 23.14 16.90 -11.04
N GLU A 594 21.86 17.24 -11.13
CA GLU A 594 21.40 18.63 -11.24
C GLU A 594 21.72 19.46 -9.99
N LEU A 595 21.48 18.90 -8.80
CA LEU A 595 21.81 19.57 -7.54
C LEU A 595 23.31 19.87 -7.45
N ARG A 596 24.15 18.87 -7.74
CA ARG A 596 25.61 19.02 -7.69
C ARG A 596 26.16 19.97 -8.75
N ALA A 597 25.54 20.02 -9.92
CA ALA A 597 25.92 20.97 -10.97
C ALA A 597 25.61 22.42 -10.58
N LYS A 598 24.52 22.67 -9.85
CA LYS A 598 24.20 24.00 -9.30
C LYS A 598 25.25 24.45 -8.27
N GLU A 599 25.62 23.58 -7.34
CA GLU A 599 26.68 23.86 -6.36
C GLU A 599 28.03 24.15 -7.05
N LEU A 600 28.37 23.39 -8.09
CA LEU A 600 29.58 23.59 -8.87
C LEU A 600 29.59 24.93 -9.63
N ALA A 601 28.43 25.37 -10.15
CA ALA A 601 28.32 26.61 -10.90
C ALA A 601 28.66 27.85 -10.05
N ASP A 602 28.28 27.86 -8.78
CA ASP A 602 28.59 28.97 -7.86
C ASP A 602 30.10 29.10 -7.63
N HIS A 603 30.82 27.99 -7.53
CA HIS A 603 32.28 27.99 -7.41
C HIS A 603 33.00 28.38 -8.71
N LEU A 604 32.43 28.05 -9.87
CA LEU A 604 33.00 28.40 -11.18
C LEU A 604 32.85 29.89 -11.55
N ALA A 605 31.93 30.60 -10.91
CA ALA A 605 31.65 32.01 -11.15
C ALA A 605 32.76 32.96 -10.66
N ILE A 606 33.76 32.45 -9.93
CA ILE A 606 34.86 33.25 -9.39
C ILE A 606 35.73 33.78 -10.55
N PRO A 607 35.99 35.10 -10.60
CA PRO A 607 36.71 35.70 -11.72
C PRO A 607 38.18 35.28 -11.73
N ILE A 608 38.64 34.76 -12.86
CA ILE A 608 40.06 34.47 -13.09
C ILE A 608 40.81 35.78 -13.39
N PRO A 609 41.95 36.06 -12.71
CA PRO A 609 42.80 37.20 -13.01
C PRO A 609 43.16 37.29 -14.50
N PRO A 610 43.13 38.49 -15.12
CA PRO A 610 43.31 38.64 -16.56
C PRO A 610 44.66 38.10 -17.06
N ALA A 611 45.74 38.24 -16.27
CA ALA A 611 47.06 37.69 -16.60
C ALA A 611 47.04 36.16 -16.73
N TRP A 612 46.21 35.46 -15.94
CA TRP A 612 46.17 33.99 -15.95
C TRP A 612 45.45 33.43 -17.19
N ARG A 613 44.64 34.24 -17.87
CA ARG A 613 43.95 33.83 -19.10
C ARG A 613 44.89 33.52 -20.26
N LYS A 614 46.14 33.98 -20.19
CA LYS A 614 47.20 33.68 -21.16
C LYS A 614 47.94 32.36 -20.87
N ILE A 615 47.67 31.72 -19.73
CA ILE A 615 48.24 30.42 -19.39
C ILE A 615 47.49 29.35 -20.19
N ASP A 616 48.22 28.50 -20.91
CA ASP A 616 47.69 27.51 -21.86
C ASP A 616 46.54 26.67 -21.28
N HIS A 617 46.78 25.98 -20.16
CA HIS A 617 45.79 25.11 -19.51
C HIS A 617 44.52 25.87 -19.07
N ILE A 618 44.62 27.15 -18.70
CA ILE A 618 43.47 27.99 -18.34
C ILE A 618 42.73 28.44 -19.60
N SER A 619 43.47 28.90 -20.61
CA SER A 619 42.89 29.39 -21.86
C SER A 619 42.12 28.31 -22.61
N GLU A 620 42.69 27.10 -22.73
CA GLU A 620 42.08 25.96 -23.41
C GLU A 620 40.82 25.47 -22.69
N SER A 621 40.89 25.32 -21.36
CA SER A 621 39.76 24.85 -20.55
C SER A 621 38.62 25.87 -20.43
N MET A 622 38.91 27.18 -20.48
CA MET A 622 37.89 28.22 -20.45
C MET A 622 37.02 28.22 -21.72
N HIS A 623 37.59 27.91 -22.88
CA HIS A 623 36.83 27.84 -24.13
C HIS A 623 35.76 26.72 -24.06
N MET A 624 36.10 25.57 -23.48
CA MET A 624 35.19 24.42 -23.36
C MET A 624 34.11 24.64 -22.28
N SER A 625 34.44 25.33 -21.18
CA SER A 625 33.55 25.52 -20.04
C SER A 625 32.72 26.83 -20.06
N ALA A 626 32.75 27.57 -21.17
CA ALA A 626 32.16 28.91 -21.26
C ALA A 626 30.65 28.95 -20.93
N ALA A 627 29.89 27.95 -21.36
CA ALA A 627 28.43 27.92 -21.19
C ALA A 627 27.97 27.83 -19.72
N LEU A 628 28.70 27.10 -18.86
CA LEU A 628 28.36 26.97 -17.44
C LEU A 628 28.66 28.22 -16.62
N GLN A 629 29.56 29.08 -17.11
CA GLN A 629 29.98 30.29 -16.40
C GLN A 629 28.91 31.38 -16.48
N SER A 630 28.20 31.47 -17.61
CA SER A 630 27.10 32.42 -17.78
C SER A 630 25.80 31.89 -17.14
N PRO A 631 25.15 32.65 -16.24
CA PRO A 631 23.89 32.24 -15.65
C PRO A 631 22.76 32.10 -16.68
N ILE A 632 22.78 32.91 -17.75
CA ILE A 632 21.78 32.88 -18.83
C ILE A 632 21.94 31.62 -19.69
N LEU A 633 23.18 31.28 -20.06
CA LEU A 633 23.43 30.06 -20.86
C LEU A 633 23.14 28.80 -20.03
N ARG A 634 23.43 28.85 -18.72
CA ARG A 634 23.14 27.76 -17.79
C ARG A 634 21.64 27.48 -17.66
N SER A 635 20.79 28.49 -17.56
CA SER A 635 19.34 28.26 -17.47
C SER A 635 18.79 27.58 -18.71
N VAL A 636 19.31 27.91 -19.90
CA VAL A 636 18.94 27.23 -21.16
C VAL A 636 19.44 25.77 -21.18
N LEU A 637 20.63 25.50 -20.66
CA LEU A 637 21.13 24.13 -20.49
C LEU A 637 20.25 23.32 -19.52
N GLU A 638 19.79 23.92 -18.42
CA GLU A 638 18.84 23.28 -17.50
C GLU A 638 17.51 22.93 -18.19
N ASP A 639 16.99 23.81 -19.05
CA ASP A 639 15.81 23.53 -19.87
C ASP A 639 16.07 22.37 -20.85
N ILE A 640 17.22 22.37 -21.55
CA ILE A 640 17.59 21.28 -22.48
C ILE A 640 17.64 19.94 -21.75
N PHE A 641 18.32 19.86 -20.60
CA PHE A 641 18.50 18.60 -19.89
C PHE A 641 17.24 18.12 -19.16
N LEU A 642 16.34 19.03 -18.79
CA LEU A 642 14.99 18.65 -18.37
C LEU A 642 14.25 17.90 -19.49
N ILE A 643 14.23 18.47 -20.71
CA ILE A 643 13.52 17.86 -21.84
C ILE A 643 14.18 16.52 -22.23
N ARG A 644 15.52 16.48 -22.28
CA ARG A 644 16.27 15.24 -22.51
C ARG A 644 15.95 14.18 -21.47
N ARG A 645 15.86 14.54 -20.19
CA ARG A 645 15.48 13.63 -19.10
C ARG A 645 14.11 12.99 -19.33
N VAL A 646 13.09 13.80 -19.62
CA VAL A 646 11.73 13.28 -19.91
C VAL A 646 11.76 12.35 -21.12
N GLN A 647 12.46 12.74 -22.18
CA GLN A 647 12.62 11.91 -23.38
C GLN A 647 13.33 10.59 -23.09
N THR A 648 14.43 10.59 -22.32
CA THR A 648 15.18 9.39 -21.95
C THR A 648 14.34 8.42 -21.14
N ILE A 649 13.57 8.91 -20.15
CA ILE A 649 12.70 8.07 -19.33
C ILE A 649 11.62 7.42 -20.20
N ALA A 650 10.97 8.19 -21.07
CA ALA A 650 9.94 7.68 -21.97
C ALA A 650 10.49 6.68 -23.01
N GLU A 651 11.68 6.94 -23.58
CA GLU A 651 12.36 6.03 -24.52
C GLU A 651 12.64 4.67 -23.86
N VAL A 652 13.16 4.65 -22.62
CA VAL A 652 13.41 3.40 -21.89
C VAL A 652 12.11 2.64 -21.63
N PHE A 653 11.06 3.30 -21.15
CA PHE A 653 9.78 2.63 -20.93
C PHE A 653 9.15 2.12 -22.22
N ALA A 654 9.27 2.84 -23.33
CA ALA A 654 8.81 2.38 -24.64
C ALA A 654 9.57 1.12 -25.09
N MET A 655 10.89 1.08 -24.92
CA MET A 655 11.70 -0.12 -25.23
C MET A 655 11.29 -1.32 -24.36
N CYS A 656 11.10 -1.11 -23.05
CA CYS A 656 10.63 -2.16 -22.14
C CYS A 656 9.21 -2.64 -22.50
N ALA A 657 8.31 -1.73 -22.91
CA ALA A 657 6.96 -2.08 -23.33
C ALA A 657 6.94 -2.94 -24.62
N GLN A 658 7.81 -2.62 -25.57
CA GLN A 658 7.96 -3.43 -26.80
C GLN A 658 8.49 -4.84 -26.50
N MET A 659 9.44 -4.97 -25.55
CA MET A 659 9.89 -6.27 -25.05
C MET A 659 8.75 -7.02 -24.34
N ALA A 660 7.92 -6.33 -23.54
CA ALA A 660 6.77 -6.94 -22.87
C ALA A 660 5.73 -7.47 -23.87
N CYS A 661 5.48 -6.77 -24.98
CA CYS A 661 4.64 -7.25 -26.07
C CYS A 661 5.21 -8.53 -26.70
N SER A 662 6.50 -8.52 -27.05
CA SER A 662 7.19 -9.69 -27.63
C SER A 662 7.21 -10.88 -26.66
N PHE A 663 7.41 -10.62 -25.37
CA PHE A 663 7.39 -11.61 -24.30
C PHE A 663 6.06 -12.36 -24.19
N LYS A 664 4.94 -11.70 -24.50
CA LYS A 664 3.61 -12.32 -24.55
C LYS A 664 3.32 -13.06 -25.87
N GLY A 665 4.21 -12.97 -26.86
CA GLY A 665 3.93 -13.44 -28.22
C GLY A 665 2.99 -12.51 -28.99
N THR A 666 2.98 -11.21 -28.68
CA THR A 666 2.13 -10.22 -29.34
C THR A 666 2.99 -9.17 -30.06
N GLY A 667 2.68 -8.89 -31.32
CA GLY A 667 3.40 -7.88 -32.12
C GLY A 667 4.73 -8.38 -32.72
N PRO A 668 5.56 -7.47 -33.27
CA PRO A 668 6.83 -7.84 -33.90
C PRO A 668 7.84 -8.34 -32.86
N VAL A 669 8.68 -9.31 -33.24
CA VAL A 669 9.69 -9.91 -32.34
C VAL A 669 10.84 -8.93 -32.10
N THR A 670 10.79 -8.24 -30.97
CA THR A 670 11.78 -7.23 -30.56
C THR A 670 12.41 -7.62 -29.22
N LEU A 671 13.73 -7.82 -29.22
CA LEU A 671 14.54 -8.04 -28.03
C LEU A 671 15.71 -7.06 -28.05
N TYR A 672 15.82 -6.24 -27.00
CA TYR A 672 16.97 -5.37 -26.81
C TYR A 672 17.98 -6.02 -25.87
N ASP A 673 19.25 -5.94 -26.23
CA ASP A 673 20.34 -6.31 -25.34
C ASP A 673 20.54 -5.25 -24.24
N ASP A 674 21.39 -5.54 -23.26
CA ASP A 674 21.65 -4.61 -22.16
C ASP A 674 22.27 -3.29 -22.62
N ALA A 675 23.12 -3.36 -23.66
CA ALA A 675 23.77 -2.19 -24.23
C ALA A 675 22.74 -1.24 -24.87
N ALA A 676 21.79 -1.77 -25.65
CA ALA A 676 20.70 -0.99 -26.22
C ALA A 676 19.79 -0.39 -25.14
N LEU A 677 19.42 -1.16 -24.11
CA LEU A 677 18.58 -0.66 -23.02
C LEU A 677 19.26 0.43 -22.18
N CYS A 678 20.59 0.37 -22.03
CA CYS A 678 21.37 1.41 -21.35
C CYS A 678 21.70 2.61 -22.25
N LYS A 679 21.57 2.48 -23.57
CA LYS A 679 21.98 3.51 -24.54
C LYS A 679 21.29 4.86 -24.34
N PRO A 680 19.97 4.97 -24.05
CA PRO A 680 19.32 6.26 -23.82
C PRO A 680 19.94 7.03 -22.64
N VAL A 681 20.25 6.33 -21.55
CA VAL A 681 20.85 6.92 -20.33
C VAL A 681 22.32 7.28 -20.56
N ARG A 682 23.06 6.45 -21.30
CA ARG A 682 24.44 6.76 -21.72
C ARG A 682 24.49 7.95 -22.66
N ARG A 683 23.53 8.06 -23.59
CA ARG A 683 23.39 9.21 -24.50
C ARG A 683 23.16 10.50 -23.71
N PHE A 684 22.20 10.48 -22.77
CA PHE A 684 21.99 11.60 -21.85
C PHE A 684 23.29 11.99 -21.14
N THR A 685 24.00 11.00 -20.58
CA THR A 685 25.25 11.23 -19.83
C THR A 685 26.36 11.81 -20.71
N ALA A 686 26.56 11.28 -21.92
CA ALA A 686 27.57 11.77 -22.86
C ALA A 686 27.26 13.21 -23.31
N GLU A 687 26.00 13.48 -23.63
CA GLU A 687 25.54 14.84 -23.94
C GLU A 687 25.73 15.80 -22.76
N TYR A 688 25.44 15.34 -21.53
CA TYR A 688 25.64 16.12 -20.30
C TYR A 688 27.11 16.44 -20.07
N VAL A 689 27.99 15.46 -20.23
CA VAL A 689 29.43 15.69 -20.14
C VAL A 689 29.86 16.74 -21.18
N SER A 690 29.47 16.52 -22.44
CA SER A 690 29.88 17.35 -23.57
C SER A 690 29.53 18.82 -23.39
N ARG A 691 28.33 19.10 -22.84
CA ARG A 691 27.81 20.48 -22.67
C ARG A 691 28.06 21.07 -21.29
N CYS A 692 28.15 20.25 -20.24
CA CYS A 692 28.12 20.70 -18.84
C CYS A 692 29.35 20.28 -17.99
N VAL A 693 30.32 19.54 -18.54
CA VAL A 693 31.48 19.06 -17.74
C VAL A 693 32.82 19.36 -18.41
N LEU A 694 32.89 19.32 -19.75
CA LEU A 694 34.12 19.56 -20.47
C LEU A 694 34.75 20.94 -20.14
N GLY A 695 36.04 20.93 -19.84
CA GLY A 695 36.84 22.08 -19.45
C GLY A 695 36.67 22.53 -17.98
N VAL A 696 35.64 22.04 -17.28
CA VAL A 696 35.35 22.49 -15.91
C VAL A 696 36.43 22.04 -14.94
N HIS A 697 36.77 20.74 -14.97
CA HIS A 697 37.76 20.17 -14.06
C HIS A 697 39.15 20.76 -14.36
N SER A 698 39.53 20.81 -15.63
CA SER A 698 40.84 21.35 -16.04
C SER A 698 41.03 22.81 -15.69
N LYS A 699 39.97 23.63 -15.83
CA LYS A 699 39.97 25.04 -15.40
C LYS A 699 40.13 25.16 -13.88
N ALA A 700 39.34 24.39 -13.13
CA ALA A 700 39.38 24.41 -11.66
C ALA A 700 40.76 24.01 -11.14
N LEU A 701 41.32 22.91 -11.66
CA LEU A 701 42.64 22.42 -11.26
C LEU A 701 43.77 23.34 -11.70
N ALA A 702 43.70 23.94 -12.89
CA ALA A 702 44.67 24.95 -13.32
C ALA A 702 44.63 26.22 -12.44
N SER A 703 43.45 26.59 -11.95
CA SER A 703 43.29 27.71 -11.00
C SER A 703 43.93 27.40 -9.65
N VAL A 704 43.74 26.18 -9.12
CA VAL A 704 44.43 25.71 -7.91
C VAL A 704 45.95 25.71 -8.11
N LEU A 705 46.43 25.23 -9.26
CA LEU A 705 47.87 25.26 -9.58
C LEU A 705 48.41 26.70 -9.58
N CYS A 706 47.71 27.67 -10.17
CA CYS A 706 48.14 29.08 -10.14
C CYS A 706 48.21 29.65 -8.72
N LEU A 707 47.25 29.31 -7.85
CA LEU A 707 47.27 29.70 -6.44
C LEU A 707 48.44 29.05 -5.68
N LEU A 708 48.75 27.78 -5.96
CA LEU A 708 49.92 27.09 -5.39
C LEU A 708 51.24 27.70 -5.86
N LEU A 709 51.33 28.14 -7.12
CA LEU A 709 52.52 28.84 -7.63
C LEU A 709 52.73 30.20 -6.93
N ARG A 710 51.64 30.93 -6.65
CA ARG A 710 51.71 32.17 -5.84
C ARG A 710 52.14 31.90 -4.41
N ARG A 711 51.62 30.85 -3.78
CA ARG A 711 52.05 30.38 -2.46
C ARG A 711 53.55 30.02 -2.45
N ALA A 712 54.06 29.44 -3.53
CA ALA A 712 55.48 29.19 -3.75
C ALA A 712 56.31 30.46 -4.08
N ARG A 713 55.73 31.67 -3.88
CA ARG A 713 56.34 32.98 -4.12
C ARG A 713 56.77 33.24 -5.57
N LEU A 714 56.05 32.67 -6.53
CA LEU A 714 56.20 33.01 -7.95
C LEU A 714 55.24 34.17 -8.30
N ASP A 715 55.79 35.28 -8.78
CA ASP A 715 54.98 36.38 -9.32
C ASP A 715 54.49 36.00 -10.72
N LEU A 716 53.28 35.45 -10.78
CA LEU A 716 52.66 35.03 -12.03
C LEU A 716 52.42 36.20 -13.00
N HIS A 717 52.23 37.42 -12.51
CA HIS A 717 51.96 38.56 -13.39
C HIS A 717 53.23 38.93 -14.16
N ALA A 718 54.34 39.10 -13.44
CA ALA A 718 55.64 39.40 -14.03
C ALA A 718 56.14 38.30 -14.98
N GLU A 719 55.95 37.02 -14.63
CA GLU A 719 56.38 35.88 -15.45
C GLU A 719 55.55 35.71 -16.73
N VAL A 720 54.26 36.10 -16.70
CA VAL A 720 53.41 36.15 -17.89
C VAL A 720 53.82 37.32 -18.78
N GLU A 721 53.96 38.53 -18.23
CA GLU A 721 54.35 39.73 -18.98
C GLU A 721 55.73 39.62 -19.65
N GLN A 722 56.71 39.00 -18.98
CA GLN A 722 58.05 38.77 -19.55
C GLN A 722 58.04 37.90 -20.82
N LYS A 723 57.05 37.00 -20.95
CA LYS A 723 56.89 36.16 -22.14
C LYS A 723 56.04 36.80 -23.24
N GLU A 724 55.32 37.90 -22.95
CA GLU A 724 54.54 38.66 -23.95
C GLU A 724 55.43 39.36 -24.99
N ILE A 725 56.73 39.46 -24.73
CA ILE A 725 57.73 40.03 -25.65
C ILE A 725 58.18 39.00 -26.71
N GLY A 726 57.78 37.72 -26.59
CA GLY A 726 58.13 36.63 -27.52
C GLY A 726 57.03 36.25 -28.52
N ALA A 727 57.34 35.35 -29.47
CA ALA A 727 56.46 34.94 -30.57
C ALA A 727 55.25 34.04 -30.17
N SER A 728 55.11 33.64 -28.91
CA SER A 728 54.02 32.77 -28.44
C SER A 728 52.98 33.53 -27.62
N TRP A 729 51.72 33.51 -28.06
CA TRP A 729 50.59 34.15 -27.38
C TRP A 729 50.12 33.46 -26.09
N SER A 730 50.64 32.26 -25.77
CA SER A 730 50.31 31.50 -24.55
C SER A 730 51.55 31.14 -23.72
N VAL A 731 51.38 31.09 -22.39
CA VAL A 731 52.42 30.73 -21.42
C VAL A 731 52.21 29.30 -20.94
N PRO A 732 53.16 28.37 -21.16
CA PRO A 732 52.96 26.99 -20.72
C PRO A 732 52.98 26.82 -19.20
N LEU A 733 51.91 26.27 -18.62
CA LEU A 733 51.81 26.03 -17.18
C LEU A 733 52.95 25.14 -16.67
N GLU A 734 53.38 24.15 -17.47
CA GLU A 734 54.50 23.26 -17.13
C GLU A 734 55.79 24.05 -16.84
N THR A 735 56.07 25.09 -17.63
CA THR A 735 57.27 25.92 -17.44
C THR A 735 57.21 26.74 -16.15
N LEU A 736 56.02 27.17 -15.74
CA LEU A 736 55.81 27.90 -14.49
C LEU A 736 55.94 26.97 -13.27
N CYS A 737 55.33 25.77 -13.35
CA CYS A 737 55.47 24.72 -12.34
C CYS A 737 56.93 24.29 -12.14
N GLU A 738 57.69 24.16 -13.23
CA GLU A 738 59.11 23.83 -13.13
C GLU A 738 59.95 24.95 -12.50
N LYS A 739 59.69 26.22 -12.85
CA LYS A 739 60.34 27.38 -12.21
C LYS A 739 60.04 27.45 -10.70
N ALA A 740 58.79 27.25 -10.30
CA ALA A 740 58.41 27.23 -8.88
C ALA A 740 59.07 26.08 -8.11
N ARG A 741 59.12 24.88 -8.70
CA ARG A 741 59.81 23.72 -8.12
C ARG A 741 61.30 23.98 -7.90
N ARG A 742 61.99 24.58 -8.89
CA ARG A 742 63.42 24.94 -8.75
C ARG A 742 63.65 26.00 -7.67
N ARG A 743 62.79 27.02 -7.57
CA ARG A 743 62.86 28.05 -6.51
C ARG A 743 62.57 27.47 -5.12
N GLY A 744 61.60 26.56 -4.98
CA GLY A 744 61.28 25.91 -3.71
C GLY A 744 62.43 25.06 -3.15
N VAL A 745 63.17 24.36 -4.02
CA VAL A 745 64.38 23.59 -3.64
C VAL A 745 65.50 24.53 -3.16
N VAL A 746 65.70 25.67 -3.84
CA VAL A 746 66.77 26.64 -3.52
C VAL A 746 66.42 27.50 -2.29
N ALA A 747 65.17 27.93 -2.13
CA ALA A 747 64.73 28.78 -1.03
C ALA A 747 64.45 28.02 0.28
N GLY A 748 64.12 26.73 0.21
CA GLY A 748 63.80 25.89 1.37
C GLY A 748 64.96 25.14 2.00
N GLY A 749 66.20 25.29 1.49
CA GLY A 749 67.37 24.54 1.99
C GLY A 749 67.23 23.01 1.85
N VAL A 750 66.41 22.54 0.91
CA VAL A 750 66.03 21.13 0.79
C VAL A 750 67.14 20.35 0.07
N ALA A 751 67.73 19.37 0.74
CA ALA A 751 68.69 18.45 0.10
C ALA A 751 67.99 17.64 -1.01
N GLY A 752 68.66 17.43 -2.16
CA GLY A 752 68.08 16.77 -3.34
C GLY A 752 67.43 15.40 -3.04
N GLY A 753 67.98 14.63 -2.10
CA GLY A 753 67.41 13.34 -1.68
C GLY A 753 66.05 13.43 -0.97
N VAL A 754 65.76 14.53 -0.26
CA VAL A 754 64.47 14.74 0.43
C VAL A 754 63.36 14.99 -0.59
N ALA A 755 63.66 15.73 -1.67
CA ALA A 755 62.71 15.99 -2.76
C ALA A 755 62.38 14.73 -3.57
N GLU A 756 63.38 13.88 -3.87
CA GLU A 756 63.16 12.61 -4.56
C GLU A 756 62.32 11.62 -3.73
N ARG A 757 62.60 11.55 -2.42
CA ARG A 757 61.83 10.73 -1.48
C ARG A 757 60.39 11.20 -1.34
N GLY A 758 60.14 12.50 -1.22
CA GLY A 758 58.79 13.07 -1.20
C GLY A 758 58.00 12.73 -2.46
N ALA A 759 58.64 12.84 -3.64
CA ALA A 759 58.01 12.46 -4.90
C ALA A 759 57.73 10.95 -5.00
N ALA A 760 58.60 10.10 -4.47
CA ALA A 760 58.38 8.65 -4.41
C ALA A 760 57.21 8.28 -3.49
N LEU A 761 57.12 8.90 -2.31
CA LEU A 761 56.02 8.68 -1.37
C LEU A 761 54.68 9.17 -1.92
N ALA A 762 54.65 10.35 -2.56
CA ALA A 762 53.44 10.86 -3.21
C ALA A 762 52.97 9.95 -4.36
N ARG A 763 53.89 9.43 -5.17
CA ARG A 763 53.58 8.40 -6.20
C ARG A 763 53.07 7.10 -5.59
N SER A 764 53.61 6.69 -4.44
CA SER A 764 53.14 5.50 -3.71
C SER A 764 51.68 5.66 -3.29
N VAL A 765 51.31 6.80 -2.71
CA VAL A 765 49.90 7.09 -2.36
C VAL A 765 49.00 7.13 -3.59
N GLN A 766 49.43 7.80 -4.67
CA GLN A 766 48.66 7.85 -5.92
C GLN A 766 48.44 6.44 -6.49
N SER A 767 49.49 5.61 -6.54
CA SER A 767 49.42 4.23 -7.03
C SER A 767 48.48 3.37 -6.19
N ALA A 768 48.59 3.46 -4.86
CA ALA A 768 47.69 2.76 -3.94
C ALA A 768 46.22 3.20 -4.13
N ARG A 769 45.98 4.50 -4.36
CA ARG A 769 44.63 5.01 -4.65
C ARG A 769 44.08 4.49 -6.00
N VAL A 770 44.92 4.44 -7.03
CA VAL A 770 44.55 3.84 -8.33
C VAL A 770 44.19 2.36 -8.18
N ARG A 771 44.91 1.62 -7.32
CA ARG A 771 44.56 0.22 -7.00
C ARG A 771 43.20 0.11 -6.32
N VAL A 772 42.87 1.00 -5.37
CA VAL A 772 41.53 1.05 -4.75
C VAL A 772 40.44 1.29 -5.81
N GLN A 773 40.68 2.21 -6.75
CA GLN A 773 39.73 2.48 -7.84
C GLN A 773 39.55 1.27 -8.75
N ARG A 774 40.63 0.58 -9.11
CA ARG A 774 40.58 -0.62 -9.94
C ARG A 774 39.80 -1.74 -9.27
N ALA A 775 40.05 -1.99 -7.99
CA ALA A 775 39.28 -2.96 -7.20
C ALA A 775 37.79 -2.58 -7.13
N ALA A 776 37.46 -1.31 -6.84
CA ALA A 776 36.08 -0.83 -6.79
C ALA A 776 35.36 -0.96 -8.15
N ARG A 777 36.07 -0.75 -9.26
CA ARG A 777 35.56 -0.96 -10.62
C ARG A 777 35.29 -2.43 -10.90
N ALA A 778 36.22 -3.33 -10.55
CA ALA A 778 36.01 -4.76 -10.73
C ALA A 778 34.78 -5.25 -9.95
N HIS A 779 34.57 -4.78 -8.71
CA HIS A 779 33.35 -5.05 -7.95
C HIS A 779 32.09 -4.49 -8.63
N SER A 780 32.15 -3.26 -9.13
CA SER A 780 31.01 -2.61 -9.79
C SER A 780 30.66 -3.29 -11.12
N GLU A 781 31.67 -3.70 -11.89
CA GLU A 781 31.46 -4.48 -13.13
C GLU A 781 30.85 -5.84 -12.79
N HIS A 782 31.41 -6.57 -11.82
CA HIS A 782 30.83 -7.82 -11.34
C HIS A 782 29.35 -7.66 -10.94
N ALA A 783 29.03 -6.64 -10.14
CA ALA A 783 27.66 -6.36 -9.72
C ALA A 783 26.74 -6.08 -10.91
N ARG A 784 27.20 -5.28 -11.89
CA ARG A 784 26.45 -4.98 -13.12
C ARG A 784 26.20 -6.23 -13.96
N ARG A 785 27.23 -7.05 -14.21
CA ARG A 785 27.10 -8.31 -14.96
C ARG A 785 26.24 -9.33 -14.22
N ALA A 786 26.33 -9.39 -12.89
CA ALA A 786 25.52 -10.28 -12.06
C ALA A 786 24.04 -9.89 -12.11
N ALA A 787 23.72 -8.60 -12.00
CA ALA A 787 22.35 -8.10 -12.15
C ALA A 787 21.78 -8.41 -13.55
N HIS A 788 22.57 -8.18 -14.61
CA HIS A 788 22.17 -8.49 -15.98
C HIS A 788 21.94 -9.99 -16.20
N ALA A 789 22.87 -10.86 -15.77
CA ALA A 789 22.73 -12.32 -15.89
C ALA A 789 21.55 -12.85 -15.08
N HIS A 790 21.32 -12.29 -13.89
CA HIS A 790 20.15 -12.63 -13.08
C HIS A 790 18.83 -12.27 -13.79
N ARG A 791 18.72 -11.05 -14.32
CA ARG A 791 17.55 -10.60 -15.10
C ARG A 791 17.35 -11.46 -16.35
N ALA A 792 18.40 -11.69 -17.14
CA ALA A 792 18.33 -12.51 -18.35
C ALA A 792 17.86 -13.93 -18.05
N ARG A 793 18.38 -14.55 -16.98
CA ARG A 793 17.95 -15.87 -16.53
C ARG A 793 16.48 -15.91 -16.13
N LEU A 794 16.03 -14.92 -15.34
CA LEU A 794 14.63 -14.86 -14.89
C LEU A 794 13.66 -14.58 -16.04
N THR A 795 13.98 -13.64 -16.93
CA THR A 795 13.15 -13.35 -18.11
C THR A 795 13.07 -14.56 -19.06
N HIS A 796 14.17 -15.25 -19.31
CA HIS A 796 14.17 -16.48 -20.09
C HIS A 796 13.31 -17.58 -19.42
N ALA A 797 13.51 -17.83 -18.13
CA ALA A 797 12.72 -18.81 -17.38
C ALA A 797 11.22 -18.44 -17.33
N ALA A 798 10.89 -17.16 -17.19
CA ALA A 798 9.51 -16.69 -17.20
C ALA A 798 8.85 -16.91 -18.55
N HIS A 799 9.57 -16.61 -19.64
CA HIS A 799 9.08 -16.83 -21.00
C HIS A 799 8.89 -18.32 -21.32
N THR A 800 9.85 -19.18 -20.94
CA THR A 800 9.73 -20.63 -21.14
C THR A 800 8.57 -21.21 -20.34
N HIS A 801 8.34 -20.71 -19.12
CA HIS A 801 7.21 -21.13 -18.31
C HIS A 801 5.87 -20.64 -18.85
N LEU A 802 5.81 -19.39 -19.33
CA LEU A 802 4.60 -18.81 -19.90
C LEU A 802 4.13 -19.56 -21.15
N HIS A 803 5.08 -19.94 -22.01
CA HIS A 803 4.80 -20.57 -23.30
C HIS A 803 5.22 -22.04 -23.37
N ALA A 804 5.12 -22.75 -22.24
CA ALA A 804 5.56 -24.15 -22.13
C ALA A 804 4.88 -25.08 -23.15
N GLU A 805 3.64 -24.76 -23.55
CA GLU A 805 2.86 -25.50 -24.56
C GLU A 805 3.51 -25.42 -25.95
N VAL A 806 3.97 -24.24 -26.35
CA VAL A 806 4.59 -24.00 -27.67
C VAL A 806 6.02 -24.52 -27.72
N LEU A 807 6.77 -24.33 -26.63
CA LEU A 807 8.21 -24.61 -26.60
C LEU A 807 8.55 -26.07 -26.29
N GLY A 808 7.57 -26.89 -25.89
CA GLY A 808 7.78 -28.31 -25.55
C GLY A 808 8.74 -28.54 -24.37
N GLY A 809 9.01 -27.48 -23.59
CA GLY A 809 10.00 -27.48 -22.52
C GLY A 809 9.58 -28.34 -21.34
N ASN A 810 10.51 -29.17 -20.85
CA ASN A 810 10.35 -30.00 -19.67
C ASN A 810 9.81 -29.16 -18.50
N GLN A 811 8.64 -29.53 -17.97
CA GLN A 811 8.00 -28.93 -16.79
C GLN A 811 8.77 -29.24 -15.48
N GLU A 812 10.10 -29.23 -15.51
CA GLU A 812 10.98 -29.69 -14.44
C GLU A 812 10.68 -29.00 -13.11
N THR A 813 10.52 -27.67 -13.09
CA THR A 813 10.23 -26.93 -11.85
C THR A 813 8.85 -27.26 -11.27
N SER A 814 7.81 -27.39 -12.12
CA SER A 814 6.47 -27.76 -11.65
C SER A 814 6.44 -29.21 -11.14
N ALA A 815 7.10 -30.13 -11.86
CA ALA A 815 7.25 -31.51 -11.44
C ALA A 815 8.06 -31.65 -10.14
N GLN A 816 9.12 -30.84 -9.97
CA GLN A 816 9.91 -30.75 -8.75
C GLN A 816 9.09 -30.25 -7.57
N LEU A 817 8.28 -29.18 -7.75
CA LEU A 817 7.37 -28.68 -6.71
C LEU A 817 6.30 -29.72 -6.32
N ALA A 818 5.69 -30.39 -7.30
CA ALA A 818 4.74 -31.48 -7.04
C ALA A 818 5.38 -32.67 -6.33
N ARG A 819 6.66 -32.97 -6.63
CA ARG A 819 7.44 -33.99 -5.94
C ARG A 819 7.74 -33.57 -4.49
N ARG A 820 8.22 -32.35 -4.27
CA ARG A 820 8.50 -31.81 -2.92
C ARG A 820 7.26 -31.73 -2.05
N SER A 821 6.12 -31.35 -2.62
CA SER A 821 4.83 -31.37 -1.91
C SER A 821 4.49 -32.77 -1.36
N ARG A 822 4.67 -33.82 -2.18
CA ARG A 822 4.44 -35.21 -1.75
C ARG A 822 5.46 -35.68 -0.71
N GLU A 823 6.73 -35.35 -0.91
CA GLU A 823 7.80 -35.67 0.04
C GLU A 823 7.55 -35.00 1.41
N LEU A 824 7.19 -33.71 1.43
CA LEU A 824 6.84 -32.99 2.66
C LEU A 824 5.63 -33.60 3.35
N THR A 825 4.57 -33.93 2.60
CA THR A 825 3.38 -34.55 3.18
C THR A 825 3.73 -35.85 3.91
N SER A 826 4.56 -36.70 3.29
CA SER A 826 5.03 -37.95 3.91
C SER A 826 5.97 -37.71 5.12
N CYS A 827 6.86 -36.73 5.05
CA CYS A 827 7.74 -36.38 6.16
C CYS A 827 6.96 -35.85 7.37
N VAL A 828 5.96 -35.00 7.14
CA VAL A 828 5.06 -34.46 8.17
C VAL A 828 4.28 -35.59 8.85
N GLU A 829 3.73 -36.54 8.09
CA GLU A 829 3.06 -37.72 8.64
C GLU A 829 4.00 -38.54 9.55
N LYS A 830 5.23 -38.82 9.09
CA LYS A 830 6.24 -39.54 9.89
C LYS A 830 6.64 -38.78 11.15
N LEU A 831 6.87 -37.48 11.05
CA LEU A 831 7.20 -36.63 12.19
C LEU A 831 6.07 -36.59 13.21
N SER A 832 4.80 -36.53 12.77
CA SER A 832 3.64 -36.56 13.66
C SER A 832 3.52 -37.90 14.41
N ALA A 833 3.80 -39.01 13.74
CA ALA A 833 3.82 -40.34 14.36
C ALA A 833 4.96 -40.48 15.37
N ALA A 834 6.17 -40.04 15.02
CA ALA A 834 7.33 -40.06 15.92
C ALA A 834 7.13 -39.15 17.15
N THR A 835 6.54 -37.97 16.96
CA THR A 835 6.20 -37.03 18.04
C THR A 835 5.19 -37.65 19.01
N THR A 836 4.16 -38.31 18.48
CA THR A 836 3.15 -39.00 19.30
C THR A 836 3.78 -40.13 20.11
N LYS A 837 4.66 -40.93 19.49
CA LYS A 837 5.40 -42.02 20.15
C LYS A 837 6.35 -41.51 21.23
N ALA A 838 7.06 -40.40 20.99
CA ALA A 838 7.91 -39.78 21.99
C ALA A 838 7.09 -39.21 23.16
N GLN A 839 5.97 -38.54 22.88
CA GLN A 839 5.12 -37.95 23.92
C GLN A 839 4.49 -39.00 24.84
N THR A 840 4.07 -40.15 24.31
CA THR A 840 3.54 -41.25 25.15
C THR A 840 4.61 -41.80 26.10
N LEU A 841 5.86 -41.92 25.63
CA LEU A 841 6.99 -42.34 26.45
C LEU A 841 7.42 -41.29 27.47
N ILE A 842 7.42 -40.00 27.10
CA ILE A 842 7.65 -38.88 28.03
C ILE A 842 6.62 -38.90 29.15
N ASN A 843 5.33 -39.06 28.83
CA ASN A 843 4.27 -39.12 29.83
C ASN A 843 4.43 -40.34 30.75
N SER A 844 4.78 -41.51 30.20
CA SER A 844 5.03 -42.73 30.97
C SER A 844 6.25 -42.59 31.90
N ALA A 845 7.36 -42.06 31.39
CA ALA A 845 8.56 -41.80 32.16
C ALA A 845 8.30 -40.75 33.25
N HIS A 846 7.63 -39.66 32.92
CA HIS A 846 7.28 -38.60 33.85
C HIS A 846 6.46 -39.13 35.04
N GLN A 847 5.42 -39.93 34.81
CA GLN A 847 4.62 -40.52 35.90
C GLN A 847 5.46 -41.39 36.84
N ARG A 848 6.39 -42.18 36.28
CA ARG A 848 7.28 -43.05 37.06
C ARG A 848 8.27 -42.27 37.90
N VAL A 849 8.92 -41.25 37.32
CA VAL A 849 9.85 -40.39 38.07
C VAL A 849 9.10 -39.58 39.12
N LYS A 850 7.87 -39.14 38.83
CA LYS A 850 7.01 -38.43 39.79
C LYS A 850 6.61 -39.30 40.99
N TRP A 851 6.28 -40.58 40.77
CA TRP A 851 6.07 -41.52 41.86
C TRP A 851 7.37 -41.78 42.65
N GLY A 852 8.49 -41.93 41.96
CA GLY A 852 9.82 -42.03 42.59
C GLY A 852 10.18 -40.79 43.40
N ALA A 853 9.82 -39.59 42.94
CA ALA A 853 10.07 -38.33 43.61
C ALA A 853 9.28 -38.18 44.92
N GLY A 854 8.12 -38.84 45.03
CA GLY A 854 7.37 -38.94 46.28
C GLY A 854 8.12 -39.70 47.38
N ALA A 855 9.00 -40.63 47.00
CA ALA A 855 9.87 -41.37 47.92
C ALA A 855 11.29 -40.79 48.05
N ASN A 856 11.78 -40.11 47.00
CA ASN A 856 13.09 -39.46 46.96
C ASN A 856 12.99 -38.03 46.37
N PRO A 857 12.96 -37.00 47.24
CA PRO A 857 12.86 -35.60 46.80
C PRO A 857 13.96 -35.13 45.83
N ALA A 858 15.13 -35.79 45.81
CA ALA A 858 16.22 -35.45 44.89
C ALA A 858 15.86 -35.65 43.40
N LEU A 859 14.84 -36.46 43.09
CA LEU A 859 14.34 -36.69 41.73
C LEU A 859 13.46 -35.55 41.19
N GLY A 860 13.09 -34.56 42.02
CA GLY A 860 12.30 -33.41 41.58
C GLY A 860 12.95 -32.61 40.44
N GLY A 861 14.27 -32.44 40.48
CA GLY A 861 15.02 -31.77 39.42
C GLY A 861 15.01 -32.53 38.09
N VAL A 862 14.99 -33.87 38.14
CA VAL A 862 14.93 -34.75 36.96
C VAL A 862 13.58 -34.67 36.27
N CYS A 863 12.47 -34.59 37.02
CA CYS A 863 11.14 -34.37 36.45
C CYS A 863 11.07 -33.07 35.63
N VAL A 864 11.57 -31.98 36.20
CA VAL A 864 11.57 -30.65 35.55
C VAL A 864 12.49 -30.65 34.31
N ALA A 865 13.63 -31.33 34.37
CA ALA A 865 14.53 -31.47 33.22
C ALA A 865 13.88 -32.26 32.07
N LEU A 866 13.21 -33.37 32.37
CA LEU A 866 12.49 -34.18 31.38
C LEU A 866 11.33 -33.41 30.72
N GLU A 867 10.52 -32.70 31.50
CA GLU A 867 9.43 -31.86 30.97
C GLU A 867 9.96 -30.75 30.06
N ARG A 868 11.05 -30.09 30.46
CA ARG A 868 11.67 -29.02 29.67
C ARG A 868 12.23 -29.56 28.35
N ALA A 869 12.98 -30.66 28.40
CA ALA A 869 13.58 -31.26 27.21
C ALA A 869 12.50 -31.81 26.25
N GLY A 870 11.50 -32.52 26.80
CA GLY A 870 10.36 -33.02 26.03
C GLY A 870 9.51 -31.91 25.42
N GLY A 871 9.22 -30.84 26.18
CA GLY A 871 8.49 -29.67 25.71
C GLY A 871 9.24 -28.92 24.60
N GLY A 872 10.56 -28.75 24.74
CA GLY A 872 11.41 -28.14 23.71
C GLY A 872 11.47 -28.96 22.41
N ALA A 873 11.60 -30.28 22.50
CA ALA A 873 11.57 -31.17 21.34
C ALA A 873 10.21 -31.15 20.64
N SER A 874 9.10 -31.23 21.41
CA SER A 874 7.74 -31.17 20.89
C SER A 874 7.43 -29.84 20.19
N ALA A 875 7.85 -28.71 20.77
CA ALA A 875 7.69 -27.38 20.15
C ALA A 875 8.47 -27.25 18.84
N ARG A 876 9.70 -27.78 18.77
CA ARG A 876 10.49 -27.80 17.52
C ARG A 876 9.83 -28.69 16.46
N ALA A 877 9.37 -29.88 16.82
CA ALA A 877 8.66 -30.78 15.92
C ALA A 877 7.34 -30.17 15.41
N ALA A 878 6.58 -29.50 16.28
CA ALA A 878 5.35 -28.80 15.90
C ALA A 878 5.60 -27.66 14.90
N ARG A 879 6.65 -26.85 15.12
CA ARG A 879 7.07 -25.79 14.19
C ARG A 879 7.42 -26.35 12.80
N LEU A 880 8.26 -27.38 12.75
CA LEU A 880 8.64 -28.06 11.49
C LEU A 880 7.44 -28.70 10.79
N SER A 881 6.55 -29.34 11.55
CA SER A 881 5.33 -29.96 11.02
C SER A 881 4.38 -28.93 10.41
N ALA A 882 4.15 -27.81 11.10
CA ALA A 882 3.31 -26.71 10.61
C ALA A 882 3.89 -26.08 9.34
N ALA A 883 5.19 -25.76 9.33
CA ALA A 883 5.87 -25.23 8.15
C ALA A 883 5.84 -26.23 6.98
N GLY A 884 6.13 -27.51 7.25
CA GLY A 884 6.10 -28.57 6.25
C GLY A 884 4.72 -28.76 5.62
N ALA A 885 3.65 -28.71 6.42
CA ALA A 885 2.27 -28.82 5.93
C ALA A 885 1.87 -27.62 5.05
N ALA A 886 2.18 -26.39 5.50
CA ALA A 886 1.92 -25.17 4.74
C ALA A 886 2.67 -25.17 3.39
N LEU A 887 3.99 -25.45 3.43
CA LEU A 887 4.83 -25.51 2.23
C LEU A 887 4.40 -26.62 1.27
N ALA A 888 3.96 -27.77 1.78
CA ALA A 888 3.41 -28.84 0.94
C ALA A 888 2.16 -28.37 0.19
N SER A 889 1.29 -27.59 0.84
CA SER A 889 0.09 -27.01 0.22
C SER A 889 0.46 -25.99 -0.87
N HIS A 890 1.33 -25.03 -0.54
CA HIS A 890 1.77 -23.99 -1.48
C HIS A 890 2.53 -24.57 -2.68
N ALA A 891 3.42 -25.53 -2.48
CA ALA A 891 4.12 -26.22 -3.57
C ALA A 891 3.13 -26.99 -4.48
N ARG A 892 2.06 -27.56 -3.91
CA ARG A 892 1.00 -28.22 -4.69
C ARG A 892 0.22 -27.22 -5.54
N ALA A 893 -0.22 -26.12 -4.94
CA ALA A 893 -0.96 -25.07 -5.64
C ALA A 893 -0.10 -24.44 -6.76
N ALA A 894 1.17 -24.13 -6.46
CA ALA A 894 2.15 -23.60 -7.40
C ALA A 894 2.39 -24.55 -8.60
N ALA A 895 2.42 -25.86 -8.37
CA ALA A 895 2.56 -26.87 -9.42
C ALA A 895 1.26 -27.07 -10.24
N ALA A 896 0.09 -27.00 -9.60
CA ALA A 896 -1.21 -27.29 -10.21
C ALA A 896 -1.59 -26.33 -11.35
N LEU A 897 -1.18 -25.06 -11.27
CA LEU A 897 -1.41 -24.07 -12.34
C LEU A 897 -0.71 -24.39 -13.66
N ARG A 898 0.25 -25.34 -13.64
CA ARG A 898 1.18 -25.58 -14.74
C ARG A 898 1.14 -27.03 -15.27
N LEU A 899 0.48 -27.95 -14.58
CA LEU A 899 0.42 -29.37 -14.95
C LEU A 899 -0.66 -29.63 -16.02
N HIS A 900 -0.33 -29.29 -17.25
CA HIS A 900 -1.20 -29.45 -18.44
C HIS A 900 -1.65 -30.90 -18.70
N LYS A 901 -0.89 -31.93 -18.30
CA LYS A 901 -1.28 -33.35 -18.49
C LYS A 901 -2.58 -33.76 -17.75
N HIS A 902 -2.96 -33.04 -16.70
CA HIS A 902 -4.25 -33.27 -16.01
C HIS A 902 -5.42 -32.47 -16.63
N GLN A 903 -5.14 -31.45 -17.46
CA GLN A 903 -6.14 -30.52 -17.99
C GLN A 903 -7.02 -31.14 -19.09
N HIS A 904 -6.51 -32.08 -19.90
CA HIS A 904 -7.34 -32.81 -20.88
C HIS A 904 -8.46 -33.63 -20.22
N LYS A 905 -8.22 -34.19 -19.03
CA LYS A 905 -9.24 -34.96 -18.28
C LYS A 905 -10.33 -34.06 -17.72
N HIS A 906 -9.97 -32.89 -17.18
CA HIS A 906 -10.94 -31.92 -16.66
C HIS A 906 -11.78 -31.30 -17.77
N HIS A 907 -11.18 -31.00 -18.92
CA HIS A 907 -11.90 -30.49 -20.09
C HIS A 907 -12.91 -31.49 -20.66
N HIS A 908 -12.51 -32.76 -20.87
CA HIS A 908 -13.44 -33.79 -21.33
C HIS A 908 -14.57 -34.05 -20.34
N ALA A 909 -14.27 -34.07 -19.04
CA ALA A 909 -15.32 -34.18 -18.03
C ALA A 909 -16.29 -33.00 -18.09
N LEU A 910 -15.78 -31.76 -18.18
CA LEU A 910 -16.59 -30.55 -18.28
C LEU A 910 -17.49 -30.57 -19.53
N LEU A 911 -16.95 -30.84 -20.73
CA LEU A 911 -17.75 -30.94 -21.95
C LEU A 911 -18.80 -32.05 -21.86
N THR A 912 -18.44 -33.20 -21.29
CA THR A 912 -19.37 -34.31 -21.10
C THR A 912 -20.54 -33.88 -20.23
N HIS A 913 -20.29 -33.24 -19.10
CA HIS A 913 -21.37 -32.78 -18.21
C HIS A 913 -22.17 -31.61 -18.81
N LEU A 914 -21.55 -30.72 -19.59
CA LEU A 914 -22.27 -29.66 -20.32
C LEU A 914 -23.20 -30.22 -21.39
N HIS A 915 -22.80 -31.27 -22.12
CA HIS A 915 -23.70 -31.96 -23.07
C HIS A 915 -24.85 -32.69 -22.36
N HIS A 916 -24.60 -33.29 -21.18
CA HIS A 916 -25.69 -33.86 -20.37
C HIS A 916 -26.65 -32.78 -19.88
N TRP A 917 -26.14 -31.62 -19.47
CA TRP A 917 -26.93 -30.47 -19.08
C TRP A 917 -27.77 -29.90 -20.23
N GLU A 918 -27.20 -29.78 -21.43
CA GLU A 918 -27.93 -29.39 -22.64
C GLU A 918 -29.10 -30.36 -22.93
N LYS A 919 -28.84 -31.67 -22.89
CA LYS A 919 -29.87 -32.71 -23.06
C LYS A 919 -30.94 -32.64 -21.97
N ALA A 920 -30.55 -32.40 -20.72
CA ALA A 920 -31.50 -32.25 -19.63
C ALA A 920 -32.38 -31.00 -19.80
N CYS A 921 -31.80 -29.86 -20.21
CA CYS A 921 -32.53 -28.62 -20.48
C CYS A 921 -33.52 -28.77 -21.66
N THR A 922 -33.11 -29.44 -22.74
CA THR A 922 -34.00 -29.71 -23.88
C THR A 922 -35.17 -30.63 -23.51
N LEU A 923 -34.91 -31.66 -22.69
CA LEU A 923 -35.97 -32.54 -22.17
C LEU A 923 -36.93 -31.76 -21.25
N ALA A 924 -36.40 -30.91 -20.36
CA ALA A 924 -37.23 -30.09 -19.47
C ALA A 924 -38.13 -29.12 -20.24
N GLN A 925 -37.63 -28.45 -21.29
CA GLN A 925 -38.45 -27.60 -22.16
C GLN A 925 -39.55 -28.39 -22.87
N LYS A 926 -39.25 -29.61 -23.34
CA LYS A 926 -40.20 -30.45 -24.07
C LYS A 926 -41.35 -30.98 -23.20
N TYR A 927 -41.08 -31.30 -21.93
CA TYR A 927 -42.07 -31.92 -21.03
C TYR A 927 -42.75 -30.95 -20.05
N SER A 928 -42.15 -29.78 -19.77
CA SER A 928 -42.79 -28.73 -18.95
C SER A 928 -44.11 -28.19 -19.52
N LEU A 929 -44.31 -28.31 -20.84
CA LEU A 929 -45.55 -27.92 -21.52
C LEU A 929 -46.62 -29.03 -21.53
N LYS A 930 -46.34 -30.22 -20.99
CA LYS A 930 -47.19 -31.42 -21.16
C LYS A 930 -47.78 -31.99 -19.87
N VAL A 931 -47.29 -31.59 -18.71
CA VAL A 931 -47.75 -32.04 -17.40
C VAL A 931 -47.95 -30.80 -16.54
N SER A 932 -49.16 -30.58 -16.06
CA SER A 932 -49.45 -29.47 -15.14
C SER A 932 -48.94 -29.80 -13.73
N PRO A 933 -48.69 -28.80 -12.88
CA PRO A 933 -48.28 -29.02 -11.49
C PRO A 933 -49.26 -29.88 -10.70
N ILE A 934 -50.57 -29.75 -11.00
CA ILE A 934 -51.65 -30.50 -10.35
C ILE A 934 -51.58 -31.98 -10.78
N GLU A 935 -51.30 -32.24 -12.06
CA GLU A 935 -51.15 -33.59 -12.62
C GLU A 935 -49.89 -34.29 -12.09
N GLU A 936 -48.78 -33.56 -11.99
CA GLU A 936 -47.53 -34.06 -11.38
C GLU A 936 -47.77 -34.50 -9.93
N SER A 937 -48.42 -33.68 -9.13
CA SER A 937 -48.65 -33.97 -7.72
C SER A 937 -49.66 -35.12 -7.51
N LEU A 938 -50.66 -35.28 -8.38
CA LEU A 938 -51.55 -36.46 -8.37
C LEU A 938 -50.79 -37.76 -8.65
N MET A 939 -49.85 -37.73 -9.60
CA MET A 939 -49.05 -38.89 -9.96
C MET A 939 -47.96 -39.21 -8.92
N GLU A 940 -47.46 -38.23 -8.17
CA GLU A 940 -46.59 -38.44 -7.00
C GLU A 940 -47.33 -39.09 -5.83
N MET A 941 -48.63 -38.82 -5.69
CA MET A 941 -49.47 -39.33 -4.61
C MET A 941 -49.81 -40.82 -4.76
N LEU A 942 -50.18 -41.24 -5.98
CA LEU A 942 -50.39 -42.64 -6.30
C LEU A 942 -50.09 -42.87 -7.78
N HIS A 943 -49.00 -43.56 -8.10
CA HIS A 943 -48.66 -43.88 -9.48
C HIS A 943 -49.52 -45.07 -9.97
N PRO A 944 -50.36 -44.91 -11.02
CA PRO A 944 -51.16 -46.02 -11.54
C PRO A 944 -50.30 -47.02 -12.33
N GLU A 945 -50.56 -48.32 -12.18
CA GLU A 945 -49.98 -49.37 -13.03
C GLU A 945 -50.76 -49.46 -14.36
N GLY A 946 -50.55 -48.48 -15.25
CA GLY A 946 -51.20 -48.40 -16.55
C GLY A 946 -52.02 -47.12 -16.74
N ASN A 947 -53.13 -47.21 -17.48
CA ASN A 947 -54.07 -46.10 -17.61
C ASN A 947 -54.84 -45.92 -16.30
N ILE A 948 -55.31 -44.70 -16.04
CA ILE A 948 -56.14 -44.43 -14.88
C ILE A 948 -57.46 -45.19 -15.02
N ASP A 949 -57.82 -46.00 -14.03
CA ASP A 949 -59.09 -46.73 -13.93
C ASP A 949 -59.97 -46.21 -12.78
N THR A 950 -61.21 -46.70 -12.69
CA THR A 950 -62.15 -46.25 -11.65
C THR A 950 -61.67 -46.58 -10.23
N GLN A 951 -60.90 -47.66 -10.07
CA GLN A 951 -60.34 -48.07 -8.78
C GLN A 951 -59.23 -47.12 -8.31
N TRP A 952 -58.36 -46.67 -9.22
CA TRP A 952 -57.35 -45.65 -8.93
C TRP A 952 -58.00 -44.32 -8.53
N VAL A 953 -59.03 -43.88 -9.26
CA VAL A 953 -59.77 -42.65 -8.95
C VAL A 953 -60.36 -42.71 -7.54
N GLU A 954 -60.99 -43.83 -7.16
CA GLU A 954 -61.57 -44.04 -5.84
C GLU A 954 -60.50 -44.06 -4.73
N ASN A 955 -59.36 -44.72 -4.98
CA ASN A 955 -58.23 -44.76 -4.05
C ASN A 955 -57.59 -43.38 -3.85
N VAL A 956 -57.35 -42.62 -4.92
CA VAL A 956 -56.84 -41.24 -4.83
C VAL A 956 -57.85 -40.31 -4.16
N SER A 957 -59.16 -40.50 -4.41
CA SER A 957 -60.25 -39.77 -3.76
C SER A 957 -60.30 -40.05 -2.24
N MET A 958 -59.99 -41.28 -1.79
CA MET A 958 -59.85 -41.60 -0.36
C MET A 958 -58.57 -40.99 0.23
N LEU A 959 -57.42 -41.16 -0.41
CA LEU A 959 -56.14 -40.61 0.04
C LEU A 959 -56.18 -39.08 0.13
N LEU A 960 -56.76 -38.39 -0.85
CA LEU A 960 -56.95 -36.94 -0.81
C LEU A 960 -57.87 -36.51 0.33
N ARG A 961 -58.95 -37.26 0.64
CA ARG A 961 -59.83 -36.95 1.77
C ARG A 961 -59.10 -37.06 3.11
N GLU A 962 -58.31 -38.11 3.30
CA GLU A 962 -57.47 -38.28 4.49
C GLU A 962 -56.39 -37.19 4.57
N MET A 963 -55.74 -36.89 3.44
CA MET A 963 -54.69 -35.89 3.39
C MET A 963 -55.22 -34.46 3.58
N ILE A 964 -56.40 -34.12 3.03
CA ILE A 964 -57.09 -32.85 3.30
C ILE A 964 -57.44 -32.74 4.79
N SER A 965 -57.95 -33.81 5.41
CA SER A 965 -58.24 -33.83 6.84
C SER A 965 -56.98 -33.63 7.69
N SER A 966 -55.90 -34.34 7.36
CA SER A 966 -54.61 -34.24 8.03
C SER A 966 -53.96 -32.86 7.87
N LEU A 967 -53.86 -32.34 6.64
CA LEU A 967 -53.31 -31.03 6.33
C LEU A 967 -54.16 -29.90 6.92
N SER A 968 -55.48 -30.05 7.02
CA SER A 968 -56.35 -29.09 7.70
C SER A 968 -56.05 -29.02 9.21
N ALA A 969 -55.85 -30.18 9.85
CA ALA A 969 -55.47 -30.24 11.25
C ALA A 969 -54.05 -29.67 11.48
N GLU A 970 -53.12 -29.96 10.56
CA GLU A 970 -51.75 -29.46 10.58
C GLU A 970 -51.69 -27.94 10.36
N ALA A 971 -52.46 -27.40 9.40
CA ALA A 971 -52.58 -25.96 9.16
C ALA A 971 -53.11 -25.23 10.39
N LEU A 972 -54.08 -25.81 11.09
CA LEU A 972 -54.64 -25.23 12.32
C LEU A 972 -53.59 -25.18 13.45
N ARG A 973 -52.76 -26.24 13.57
CA ARG A 973 -51.65 -26.32 14.54
C ARG A 973 -50.52 -25.34 14.20
N LEU A 974 -50.09 -25.30 12.93
CA LEU A 974 -49.06 -24.37 12.46
C LEU A 974 -49.54 -22.92 12.56
N GLY A 975 -50.82 -22.65 12.29
CA GLY A 975 -51.43 -21.34 12.51
C GLY A 975 -51.33 -20.88 13.97
N ALA A 976 -51.45 -21.80 14.93
CA ALA A 976 -51.21 -21.47 16.34
C ALA A 976 -49.72 -21.20 16.65
N ARG A 977 -48.79 -21.94 16.05
CA ARG A 977 -47.34 -21.72 16.19
C ARG A 977 -46.89 -20.39 15.58
N VAL A 978 -47.37 -20.03 14.39
CA VAL A 978 -47.10 -18.74 13.73
C VAL A 978 -47.60 -17.58 14.58
N ARG A 979 -48.77 -17.71 15.22
CA ARG A 979 -49.26 -16.70 16.18
C ARG A 979 -48.33 -16.55 17.38
N GLY A 980 -47.89 -17.65 17.98
CA GLY A 980 -46.94 -17.63 19.11
C GLY A 980 -45.57 -17.07 18.73
N ALA A 981 -45.02 -17.46 17.59
CA ALA A 981 -43.78 -16.89 17.06
C ALA A 981 -43.94 -15.38 16.77
N GLY A 982 -45.13 -14.95 16.35
CA GLY A 982 -45.42 -13.54 16.11
C GLY A 982 -45.44 -12.71 17.40
N GLU A 983 -45.87 -13.31 18.51
CA GLU A 983 -45.76 -12.72 19.85
C GLU A 983 -44.30 -12.65 20.32
N ALA A 984 -43.50 -13.69 20.05
CA ALA A 984 -42.07 -13.70 20.38
C ALA A 984 -41.29 -12.61 19.61
N VAL A 985 -41.56 -12.42 18.31
CA VAL A 985 -40.98 -11.34 17.51
C VAL A 985 -41.33 -9.96 18.08
N ARG A 986 -42.60 -9.75 18.46
CA ARG A 986 -43.02 -8.49 19.10
C ARG A 986 -42.36 -8.28 20.47
N GLY A 987 -42.18 -9.35 21.25
CA GLY A 987 -41.49 -9.30 22.52
C GLY A 987 -40.01 -8.95 22.39
N ALA A 988 -39.33 -9.49 21.39
CA ALA A 988 -37.94 -9.16 21.08
C ALA A 988 -37.78 -7.73 20.55
N ALA A 989 -38.67 -7.30 19.64
CA ALA A 989 -38.73 -5.93 19.14
C ALA A 989 -38.90 -4.89 20.26
N ALA A 990 -39.73 -5.19 21.26
CA ALA A 990 -39.96 -4.29 22.39
C ALA A 990 -38.70 -4.02 23.23
N ARG A 991 -37.73 -4.95 23.25
CA ARG A 991 -36.45 -4.77 23.97
C ARG A 991 -35.48 -3.81 23.28
N LEU A 992 -35.73 -3.40 22.03
CA LEU A 992 -34.96 -2.36 21.36
C LEU A 992 -35.44 -0.94 21.67
N ALA A 993 -36.63 -0.76 22.24
CA ALA A 993 -37.14 0.57 22.55
C ALA A 993 -36.29 1.33 23.60
N PRO A 994 -35.79 0.69 24.69
CA PRO A 994 -34.89 1.37 25.63
C PRO A 994 -33.56 1.85 25.02
N PRO A 995 -32.76 1.03 24.29
CA PRO A 995 -31.52 1.51 23.68
C PRO A 995 -31.77 2.50 22.53
N ASP A 996 -32.89 2.42 21.80
CA ASP A 996 -33.27 3.44 20.81
C ASP A 996 -33.55 4.81 21.45
N LEU A 997 -34.28 4.82 22.56
CA LEU A 997 -34.52 6.04 23.32
C LEU A 997 -33.20 6.64 23.86
N ALA A 998 -32.29 5.80 24.35
CA ALA A 998 -30.98 6.22 24.80
C ALA A 998 -30.13 6.80 23.65
N ARG A 999 -30.09 6.12 22.49
CA ARG A 999 -29.41 6.59 21.27
C ARG A 999 -29.95 7.94 20.81
N ALA A 1000 -31.27 8.08 20.73
CA ALA A 1000 -31.92 9.33 20.36
C ALA A 1000 -31.56 10.47 21.33
N GLY A 1001 -31.43 10.17 22.63
CA GLY A 1001 -30.92 11.08 23.63
C GLY A 1001 -29.49 11.55 23.34
N LEU A 1002 -28.56 10.62 23.13
CA LEU A 1002 -27.15 10.93 22.84
C LEU A 1002 -26.98 11.72 21.53
N LEU A 1003 -27.79 11.42 20.51
CA LEU A 1003 -27.75 12.13 19.22
C LEU A 1003 -28.30 13.56 19.29
N LEU A 1004 -29.15 13.88 20.27
CA LEU A 1004 -29.60 15.25 20.49
C LEU A 1004 -28.44 16.16 20.92
N ASP A 1005 -27.45 15.63 21.63
CA ASP A 1005 -26.30 16.40 22.15
C ASP A 1005 -25.33 16.85 21.05
N VAL A 1006 -25.29 16.13 19.92
CA VAL A 1006 -24.46 16.47 18.74
C VAL A 1006 -25.25 17.19 17.64
N ARG A 1007 -26.57 17.32 17.78
CA ARG A 1007 -27.45 17.88 16.75
C ARG A 1007 -27.12 19.32 16.38
N ALA A 1008 -26.84 20.16 17.37
CA ALA A 1008 -26.51 21.57 17.15
C ALA A 1008 -25.19 21.78 16.38
N PRO A 1009 -24.06 21.15 16.75
CA PRO A 1009 -22.84 21.24 15.96
C PRO A 1009 -22.99 20.61 14.56
N LEU A 1010 -23.67 19.47 14.41
CA LEU A 1010 -23.91 18.84 13.10
C LEU A 1010 -24.72 19.73 12.15
N HIS A 1011 -25.80 20.37 12.63
CA HIS A 1011 -26.55 21.34 11.82
C HIS A 1011 -25.73 22.58 11.45
N THR A 1012 -24.78 22.97 12.29
CA THR A 1012 -23.84 24.06 12.00
C THR A 1012 -22.85 23.67 10.91
N LEU A 1013 -22.46 22.39 10.84
CA LEU A 1013 -21.56 21.83 9.84
C LEU A 1013 -22.23 21.47 8.50
N GLN A 1014 -23.54 21.20 8.49
CA GLN A 1014 -24.32 20.81 7.29
C GLN A 1014 -24.44 21.96 6.26
N ALA A 1015 -23.44 22.19 5.41
CA ALA A 1015 -23.40 23.29 4.43
C ALA A 1015 -24.19 22.99 3.14
N GLU A 1016 -24.35 23.98 2.24
CA GLU A 1016 -24.82 23.74 0.87
C GLU A 1016 -23.68 23.08 0.06
N GLY A 1017 -23.78 21.77 -0.17
CA GLY A 1017 -22.79 20.94 -0.86
C GLY A 1017 -22.53 19.62 -0.10
N THR A 1018 -21.96 18.62 -0.78
CA THR A 1018 -21.54 17.33 -0.17
C THR A 1018 -20.37 17.57 0.80
N ASN A 1019 -20.63 17.41 2.09
CA ASN A 1019 -19.65 17.47 3.18
C ASN A 1019 -19.86 16.30 4.16
N PRO A 1020 -18.86 15.92 4.97
CA PRO A 1020 -18.95 14.76 5.86
C PRO A 1020 -20.14 14.79 6.83
N ALA A 1021 -20.53 15.98 7.33
CA ALA A 1021 -21.71 16.11 8.19
C ALA A 1021 -23.02 15.86 7.44
N SER A 1022 -23.12 16.31 6.18
CA SER A 1022 -24.29 16.03 5.34
C SER A 1022 -24.41 14.56 4.93
N GLU A 1023 -23.28 13.89 4.69
CA GLU A 1023 -23.23 12.45 4.39
C GLU A 1023 -23.65 11.63 5.61
N TRP A 1024 -23.10 11.96 6.79
CA TRP A 1024 -23.48 11.31 8.04
C TRP A 1024 -24.95 11.53 8.41
N LEU A 1025 -25.49 12.75 8.22
CA LEU A 1025 -26.92 13.02 8.45
C LEU A 1025 -27.82 12.25 7.46
N SER A 1026 -27.36 12.06 6.22
CA SER A 1026 -28.05 11.22 5.25
C SER A 1026 -28.04 9.75 5.67
N SER A 1027 -26.89 9.22 6.11
CA SER A 1027 -26.81 7.83 6.59
C SER A 1027 -27.61 7.60 7.87
N GLU A 1028 -27.63 8.58 8.80
CA GLU A 1028 -28.42 8.52 10.03
C GLU A 1028 -29.92 8.39 9.77
N SER A 1029 -30.44 9.02 8.72
CA SER A 1029 -31.84 8.86 8.33
C SER A 1029 -32.15 7.40 7.94
N GLY A 1030 -31.21 6.73 7.25
CA GLY A 1030 -31.31 5.32 6.91
C GLY A 1030 -31.25 4.42 8.15
N VAL A 1031 -30.28 4.65 9.04
CA VAL A 1031 -30.12 3.89 10.30
C VAL A 1031 -31.37 4.03 11.18
N SER A 1032 -31.92 5.24 11.30
CA SER A 1032 -33.16 5.49 12.04
C SER A 1032 -34.36 4.73 11.47
N GLU A 1033 -34.50 4.64 10.14
CA GLU A 1033 -35.58 3.85 9.51
C GLU A 1033 -35.40 2.34 9.74
N LEU A 1034 -34.15 1.84 9.73
CA LEU A 1034 -33.87 0.45 10.07
C LEU A 1034 -34.26 0.14 11.52
N ILE A 1035 -33.96 1.03 12.48
CA ILE A 1035 -34.33 0.82 13.89
C ILE A 1035 -35.85 0.81 14.05
N LYS A 1036 -36.57 1.75 13.41
CA LYS A 1036 -38.05 1.76 13.42
C LYS A 1036 -38.63 0.47 12.85
N ALA A 1037 -38.05 -0.06 11.79
CA ALA A 1037 -38.48 -1.32 11.19
C ALA A 1037 -38.31 -2.51 12.16
N CYS A 1038 -37.33 -2.46 13.07
CA CYS A 1038 -37.12 -3.46 14.12
C CYS A 1038 -37.96 -3.23 15.39
N VAL A 1039 -38.33 -2.00 15.72
CA VAL A 1039 -39.10 -1.67 16.93
C VAL A 1039 -40.61 -1.82 16.70
N HIS A 1040 -41.10 -1.47 15.51
CA HIS A 1040 -42.53 -1.48 15.17
C HIS A 1040 -42.91 -2.63 14.22
N VAL A 1041 -42.40 -3.82 14.51
CA VAL A 1041 -42.65 -5.01 13.67
C VAL A 1041 -44.13 -5.38 13.68
N ARG A 1042 -44.73 -5.45 12.50
CA ARG A 1042 -46.02 -6.10 12.28
C ARG A 1042 -45.78 -7.60 12.11
N ALA A 1043 -46.59 -8.44 12.75
CA ALA A 1043 -46.51 -9.89 12.59
C ALA A 1043 -47.21 -10.34 11.30
N ASP A 1044 -46.81 -9.74 10.20
CA ASP A 1044 -47.10 -10.14 8.84
C ASP A 1044 -45.76 -10.34 8.11
N GLU A 1045 -45.79 -11.06 6.99
CA GLU A 1045 -44.58 -11.42 6.25
C GLU A 1045 -43.73 -10.22 5.80
N PRO A 1046 -44.29 -9.14 5.21
CA PRO A 1046 -43.48 -7.98 4.84
C PRO A 1046 -42.88 -7.28 6.06
N GLY A 1047 -43.60 -7.20 7.19
CA GLY A 1047 -43.12 -6.59 8.42
C GLY A 1047 -41.98 -7.39 9.05
N VAL A 1048 -42.13 -8.71 9.19
CA VAL A 1048 -41.10 -9.59 9.77
C VAL A 1048 -39.87 -9.69 8.86
N ALA A 1049 -40.05 -9.76 7.54
CA ALA A 1049 -38.94 -9.75 6.59
C ALA A 1049 -38.18 -8.41 6.58
N ALA A 1050 -38.89 -7.29 6.72
CA ALA A 1050 -38.29 -5.97 6.89
C ALA A 1050 -37.48 -5.90 8.19
N ALA A 1051 -38.05 -6.36 9.31
CA ALA A 1051 -37.38 -6.41 10.60
C ALA A 1051 -36.11 -7.28 10.59
N ARG A 1052 -36.14 -8.45 9.92
CA ARG A 1052 -34.96 -9.32 9.78
C ARG A 1052 -33.84 -8.68 8.98
N ARG A 1053 -34.18 -8.05 7.84
CA ARG A 1053 -33.21 -7.32 7.00
C ARG A 1053 -32.63 -6.14 7.77
N ALA A 1054 -33.49 -5.39 8.44
CA ALA A 1054 -33.08 -4.25 9.25
C ALA A 1054 -32.19 -4.67 10.42
N ALA A 1055 -32.50 -5.77 11.12
CA ALA A 1055 -31.68 -6.26 12.22
C ALA A 1055 -30.29 -6.73 11.76
N THR A 1056 -30.20 -7.35 10.58
CA THR A 1056 -28.92 -7.76 9.98
C THR A 1056 -28.11 -6.55 9.53
N ALA A 1057 -28.72 -5.60 8.82
CA ALA A 1057 -28.05 -4.37 8.39
C ALA A 1057 -27.57 -3.53 9.58
N LEU A 1058 -28.37 -3.44 10.66
CA LEU A 1058 -27.98 -2.74 11.89
C LEU A 1058 -26.80 -3.42 12.60
N ALA A 1059 -26.75 -4.75 12.64
CA ALA A 1059 -25.63 -5.46 13.25
C ALA A 1059 -24.29 -5.15 12.56
N ASP A 1060 -24.30 -4.96 11.24
CA ASP A 1060 -23.09 -4.67 10.46
C ASP A 1060 -22.73 -3.17 10.46
N GLN A 1061 -23.74 -2.28 10.43
CA GLN A 1061 -23.54 -0.85 10.15
C GLN A 1061 -23.52 0.04 11.41
N LEU A 1062 -24.20 -0.35 12.49
CA LEU A 1062 -24.45 0.55 13.63
C LEU A 1062 -23.16 0.98 14.33
N ALA A 1063 -22.24 0.05 14.58
CA ALA A 1063 -20.96 0.34 15.22
C ALA A 1063 -20.12 1.29 14.36
N HIS A 1064 -20.01 1.03 13.05
CA HIS A 1064 -19.28 1.88 12.13
C HIS A 1064 -19.90 3.27 12.00
N HIS A 1065 -21.24 3.37 11.99
CA HIS A 1065 -21.95 4.64 11.90
C HIS A 1065 -21.77 5.50 13.16
N HIS A 1066 -21.77 4.88 14.33
CA HIS A 1066 -21.44 5.54 15.60
C HIS A 1066 -19.96 5.96 15.65
N ASP A 1067 -19.02 5.11 15.22
CA ASP A 1067 -17.61 5.47 15.13
C ASP A 1067 -17.35 6.61 14.15
N HIS A 1068 -18.08 6.64 13.02
CA HIS A 1068 -17.99 7.74 12.05
C HIS A 1068 -18.44 9.07 12.66
N LEU A 1069 -19.49 9.08 13.51
CA LEU A 1069 -19.87 10.29 14.26
C LEU A 1069 -18.74 10.75 15.19
N LEU A 1070 -18.12 9.81 15.90
CA LEU A 1070 -17.02 10.10 16.83
C LEU A 1070 -15.77 10.64 16.12
N GLN A 1071 -15.53 10.23 14.88
CA GLN A 1071 -14.37 10.65 14.07
C GLN A 1071 -14.68 11.80 13.11
N LEU A 1072 -15.92 12.29 13.08
CA LEU A 1072 -16.36 13.31 12.11
C LEU A 1072 -15.56 14.62 12.26
N HIS A 1073 -15.16 14.95 13.47
CA HIS A 1073 -14.33 16.14 13.74
C HIS A 1073 -12.88 15.99 13.29
N SER A 1074 -12.31 14.77 13.33
CA SER A 1074 -10.92 14.49 12.90
C SER A 1074 -10.82 14.36 11.39
N ASN A 1075 -11.87 13.86 10.75
CA ASN A 1075 -11.92 13.59 9.32
C ASN A 1075 -12.38 14.81 8.51
N TRP A 1076 -12.60 15.96 9.17
CA TRP A 1076 -13.03 17.18 8.51
C TRP A 1076 -11.87 17.81 7.71
N THR A 1077 -11.97 17.78 6.39
CA THR A 1077 -11.00 18.41 5.49
C THR A 1077 -11.05 19.94 5.66
N ASN A 1078 -10.01 20.50 6.29
CA ASN A 1078 -9.80 21.94 6.21
C ASN A 1078 -9.35 22.24 4.78
N GLU A 1079 -10.24 22.75 3.92
CA GLU A 1079 -9.82 23.47 2.73
C GLU A 1079 -8.88 24.61 3.16
N VAL A 1080 -7.58 24.41 3.00
CA VAL A 1080 -6.57 25.45 3.21
C VAL A 1080 -6.58 26.36 1.97
N ASN A 1081 -7.64 27.15 1.82
CA ASN A 1081 -7.56 28.41 1.11
C ASN A 1081 -7.14 29.50 2.10
N GLY A 1082 -5.83 29.53 2.36
CA GLY A 1082 -5.18 30.62 3.05
C GLY A 1082 -5.28 31.92 2.25
N ARG A 1083 -6.40 32.65 2.37
CA ARG A 1083 -6.39 34.09 2.09
C ARG A 1083 -5.76 34.81 3.27
N ARG A 1084 -4.46 35.11 3.13
CA ARG A 1084 -3.70 36.00 4.00
C ARG A 1084 -4.49 37.28 4.26
N LEU A 1085 -4.55 37.67 5.53
CA LEU A 1085 -4.94 39.01 5.98
C LEU A 1085 -4.01 40.03 5.31
N THR A 1086 -4.52 40.72 4.29
CA THR A 1086 -3.88 41.89 3.70
C THR A 1086 -4.43 43.13 4.39
N ARG A 1087 -3.51 43.92 4.92
CA ARG A 1087 -3.71 45.23 5.56
C ARG A 1087 -4.44 46.15 4.57
N GLN A 1088 -5.69 46.53 4.86
CA GLN A 1088 -6.40 47.52 4.05
C GLN A 1088 -5.85 48.92 4.34
N GLY A 1089 -5.24 49.51 3.33
CA GLY A 1089 -4.92 50.94 3.26
C GLY A 1089 -6.18 51.76 3.01
N ALA A 1090 -6.15 52.98 3.54
CA ALA A 1090 -7.19 54.00 3.42
C ALA A 1090 -7.30 54.54 2.00
N ILE A 1091 -8.53 54.64 1.44
CA ILE A 1091 -8.92 55.51 0.31
C ILE A 1091 -10.44 55.78 0.47
N THR A 1092 -10.90 56.94 0.95
CA THR A 1092 -11.30 58.16 0.22
C THR A 1092 -12.19 57.97 -1.03
N GLY A 1093 -13.45 58.42 -0.95
CA GLY A 1093 -14.13 59.15 -2.05
C GLY A 1093 -14.84 58.41 -3.19
N GLY A 1094 -16.14 58.10 -3.00
CA GLY A 1094 -17.27 58.36 -3.94
C GLY A 1094 -17.42 57.59 -5.28
N PRO A 1095 -18.55 57.77 -6.02
CA PRO A 1095 -19.87 57.24 -5.65
C PRO A 1095 -20.66 56.54 -6.80
N ARG A 1096 -21.79 55.90 -6.42
CA ARG A 1096 -22.95 55.34 -7.18
C ARG A 1096 -22.80 53.88 -7.63
N ALA A 1097 -23.72 52.96 -7.33
CA ALA A 1097 -25.18 53.07 -7.52
C ALA A 1097 -26.06 52.53 -6.37
N SER A 1098 -27.25 53.13 -6.30
CA SER A 1098 -28.29 53.08 -5.27
C SER A 1098 -29.08 51.76 -5.13
N ALA A 1099 -29.47 51.43 -3.88
CA ALA A 1099 -30.85 51.05 -3.54
C ALA A 1099 -31.12 51.08 -2.01
N ASN A 1100 -31.89 52.09 -1.58
CA ASN A 1100 -32.77 52.21 -0.40
C ASN A 1100 -32.43 51.52 0.94
N ILE A 1101 -32.02 52.33 1.93
CA ILE A 1101 -32.23 52.06 3.37
C ILE A 1101 -33.35 52.99 3.86
N ARG A 1102 -34.45 52.43 4.36
CA ARG A 1102 -35.43 53.14 5.18
C ARG A 1102 -35.09 52.91 6.66
N HIS A 1103 -35.01 54.00 7.43
CA HIS A 1103 -34.90 54.00 8.88
C HIS A 1103 -36.19 53.53 9.55
N GLY A 1104 -36.06 52.55 10.45
CA GLY A 1104 -37.04 52.17 11.46
C GLY A 1104 -36.38 51.15 12.38
N GLY A 1105 -36.04 51.53 13.61
CA GLY A 1105 -35.38 50.64 14.57
C GLY A 1105 -36.30 49.52 15.00
N GLU A 1106 -36.18 48.36 14.36
CA GLU A 1106 -36.95 47.16 14.73
C GLU A 1106 -36.44 46.61 16.07
N ARG A 1107 -37.37 46.40 17.00
CA ARG A 1107 -37.11 45.80 18.32
C ARG A 1107 -36.58 44.38 18.15
N ASN A 1108 -35.38 44.09 18.66
CA ASN A 1108 -34.84 42.73 18.59
C ASN A 1108 -35.74 41.77 19.38
N ALA A 1109 -36.29 40.74 18.74
CA ALA A 1109 -37.25 39.82 19.35
C ALA A 1109 -36.67 39.00 20.52
N VAL A 1110 -35.39 38.64 20.44
CA VAL A 1110 -34.68 37.90 21.50
C VAL A 1110 -34.41 38.82 22.68
N GLY A 1111 -33.88 40.03 22.43
CA GLY A 1111 -33.71 41.04 23.46
C GLY A 1111 -35.03 41.41 24.13
N ALA A 1112 -36.12 41.54 23.37
CA ALA A 1112 -37.46 41.78 23.89
C ALA A 1112 -37.96 40.60 24.75
N GLY A 1113 -37.64 39.36 24.38
CA GLY A 1113 -37.94 38.17 25.17
C GLY A 1113 -37.20 38.16 26.52
N VAL A 1114 -35.92 38.50 26.53
CA VAL A 1114 -35.12 38.65 27.77
C VAL A 1114 -35.70 39.75 28.66
N TRP A 1115 -36.00 40.92 28.08
CA TRP A 1115 -36.62 42.01 28.79
C TRP A 1115 -37.95 41.60 29.45
N LYS A 1116 -38.80 40.88 28.71
CA LYS A 1116 -40.08 40.36 29.22
C LYS A 1116 -39.87 39.40 30.40
N ARG A 1117 -38.89 38.49 30.31
CA ARG A 1117 -38.61 37.52 31.39
C ARG A 1117 -38.07 38.22 32.65
N VAL A 1118 -37.14 39.16 32.50
CA VAL A 1118 -36.62 39.95 33.63
C VAL A 1118 -37.74 40.75 34.30
N ARG A 1119 -38.63 41.36 33.51
CA ARG A 1119 -39.82 42.05 34.02
C ARG A 1119 -40.71 41.13 34.85
N LEU A 1120 -41.04 39.94 34.35
CA LEU A 1120 -41.89 38.98 35.08
C LEU A 1120 -41.27 38.57 36.43
N LYS A 1121 -39.95 38.36 36.48
CA LYS A 1121 -39.22 38.03 37.73
C LYS A 1121 -39.27 39.17 38.75
N LEU A 1122 -39.05 40.41 38.33
CA LEU A 1122 -39.15 41.61 39.19
C LEU A 1122 -40.58 41.93 39.59
N GLU A 1123 -41.57 41.58 38.77
CA GLU A 1123 -42.98 41.71 39.15
C GLU A 1123 -43.42 40.64 40.15
N GLY A 1124 -42.68 39.52 40.25
CA GLY A 1124 -43.01 38.38 41.09
C GLY A 1124 -43.98 37.40 40.43
N ARG A 1125 -43.96 37.32 39.10
CA ARG A 1125 -44.87 36.53 38.25
C ARG A 1125 -44.06 35.57 37.36
N ASP A 1126 -43.04 34.92 37.92
CA ASP A 1126 -42.19 33.98 37.17
C ASP A 1126 -42.99 32.70 36.85
N GLU A 1127 -43.03 32.28 35.59
CA GLU A 1127 -43.93 31.23 35.08
C GLU A 1127 -43.48 29.80 35.45
N THR A 1128 -42.32 29.64 36.08
CA THR A 1128 -41.72 28.32 36.36
C THR A 1128 -42.27 27.62 37.60
N ALA A 1129 -43.13 28.27 38.40
CA ALA A 1129 -43.57 27.72 39.69
C ALA A 1129 -44.77 26.74 39.62
N THR A 1130 -45.63 26.74 38.60
CA THR A 1130 -46.64 25.70 38.23
C THR A 1130 -47.57 26.24 37.12
N PRO A 1131 -48.20 25.38 36.30
CA PRO A 1131 -48.88 25.79 35.06
C PRO A 1131 -50.30 26.35 35.25
N THR A 1132 -50.57 27.06 36.35
CA THR A 1132 -51.78 27.87 36.53
C THR A 1132 -51.42 29.33 36.80
N ALA A 1133 -51.95 30.21 35.96
CA ALA A 1133 -51.47 31.56 35.71
C ALA A 1133 -51.62 32.59 36.86
N LEU A 1134 -50.81 33.66 36.77
CA LEU A 1134 -51.08 35.04 37.21
C LEU A 1134 -50.99 35.44 38.70
N LYS A 1135 -50.48 34.62 39.62
CA LYS A 1135 -50.32 35.06 41.03
C LYS A 1135 -49.00 35.82 41.24
N ARG A 1136 -49.07 37.03 41.81
CA ARG A 1136 -47.89 37.83 42.20
C ARG A 1136 -47.38 37.34 43.56
N HIS A 1137 -46.24 36.65 43.58
CA HIS A 1137 -45.65 36.17 44.82
C HIS A 1137 -45.01 37.30 45.62
N PRO A 1138 -45.26 37.40 46.95
CA PRO A 1138 -44.52 38.32 47.80
C PRO A 1138 -43.02 37.95 47.82
N PRO A 1139 -42.11 38.90 48.13
CA PRO A 1139 -40.67 38.65 48.12
C PRO A 1139 -40.24 37.46 48.98
N HIS A 1140 -40.88 37.26 50.15
CA HIS A 1140 -40.64 36.10 51.02
C HIS A 1140 -40.86 34.77 50.28
N ASP A 1141 -42.02 34.59 49.67
CA ASP A 1141 -42.36 33.33 49.00
C ASP A 1141 -41.52 33.09 47.75
N GLN A 1142 -41.13 34.15 47.04
CA GLN A 1142 -40.24 34.03 45.89
C GLN A 1142 -38.83 33.60 46.32
N VAL A 1143 -38.29 34.19 47.40
CA VAL A 1143 -36.98 33.79 47.95
C VAL A 1143 -37.04 32.36 48.45
N GLU A 1144 -38.11 31.98 49.14
CA GLU A 1144 -38.25 30.62 49.66
C GLU A 1144 -38.33 29.58 48.55
N TYR A 1145 -39.10 29.87 47.49
CA TYR A 1145 -39.15 29.01 46.31
C TYR A 1145 -37.76 28.86 45.67
N ILE A 1146 -37.06 29.97 45.40
CA ILE A 1146 -35.72 29.94 44.76
C ILE A 1146 -34.72 29.17 45.62
N ILE A 1147 -34.71 29.39 46.94
CA ILE A 1147 -33.82 28.66 47.86
C ILE A 1147 -34.17 27.18 47.88
N SER A 1148 -35.47 26.84 47.93
CA SER A 1148 -35.91 25.45 47.93
C SER A 1148 -35.49 24.74 46.64
N GLU A 1149 -35.69 25.37 45.48
CA GLU A 1149 -35.36 24.83 44.17
C GLU A 1149 -33.85 24.65 44.01
N ALA A 1150 -33.05 25.65 44.40
CA ALA A 1150 -31.59 25.61 44.30
C ALA A 1150 -30.95 24.60 45.26
N ARG A 1151 -31.67 24.15 46.29
CA ARG A 1151 -31.20 23.19 47.29
C ARG A 1151 -31.80 21.80 47.11
N MET A 1152 -32.60 21.58 46.08
CA MET A 1152 -33.13 20.25 45.79
C MET A 1152 -31.98 19.33 45.38
N PRO A 1153 -31.66 18.29 46.16
CA PRO A 1153 -30.58 17.36 45.83
C PRO A 1153 -30.80 16.72 44.46
N GLU A 1154 -32.06 16.54 44.09
CA GLU A 1154 -32.51 15.99 42.81
C GLU A 1154 -32.20 16.89 41.61
N LYS A 1155 -32.10 18.20 41.81
CA LYS A 1155 -31.66 19.13 40.76
C LYS A 1155 -30.14 19.29 40.76
N LEU A 1156 -29.52 19.29 41.94
CA LEU A 1156 -28.07 19.42 42.10
C LEU A 1156 -27.30 18.20 41.56
N CYS A 1157 -27.83 16.99 41.74
CA CYS A 1157 -27.21 15.77 41.20
C CYS A 1157 -27.33 15.64 39.68
N LEU A 1158 -28.13 16.49 39.02
CA LEU A 1158 -28.26 16.54 37.56
C LEU A 1158 -27.40 17.65 36.94
N MET A 1159 -26.68 18.42 37.76
CA MET A 1159 -25.76 19.43 37.25
C MET A 1159 -24.51 18.77 36.67
N TYR A 1160 -23.92 19.42 35.67
CA TYR A 1160 -22.66 18.98 35.07
C TYR A 1160 -21.58 18.78 36.14
N GLU A 1161 -20.80 17.70 36.03
CA GLU A 1161 -19.83 17.26 37.06
C GLU A 1161 -18.82 18.36 37.44
N GLY A 1162 -18.36 19.15 36.46
CA GLY A 1162 -17.45 20.29 36.70
C GLY A 1162 -18.05 21.45 37.51
N TRP A 1163 -19.36 21.44 37.75
CA TRP A 1163 -20.01 22.36 38.70
C TRP A 1163 -19.73 21.98 40.16
N MET A 1164 -19.27 20.73 40.41
CA MET A 1164 -18.88 20.19 41.72
C MET A 1164 -19.93 20.44 42.82
N ALA A 1165 -21.20 20.15 42.56
CA ALA A 1165 -22.31 20.49 43.46
C ALA A 1165 -22.25 19.85 44.86
N TRP A 1166 -21.37 18.86 45.06
CA TRP A 1166 -21.18 18.11 46.32
C TRP A 1166 -20.02 18.61 47.19
N VAL A 1167 -19.27 19.61 46.74
CA VAL A 1167 -18.20 20.31 47.49
C VAL A 1167 -18.71 21.66 47.95
#